data_AF-A0A1M2VXJ4-F1
#
_entry.id   AF-A0A1M2VXJ4-F1
#
_cell.length_a   1.000
_cell.length_b   1.000
_cell.length_c   1.000
_cell.angle_alpha   90.00
_cell.angle_beta   90.00
_cell.angle_gamma   90.00
#
_symmetry.space_group_name_H-M   'P 1'
#
loop_
_entity.id
_entity.type
_entity.pdbx_description
1 polymer ?
#
loop_
_entity_poly.entity_id
_entity_poly.type
_entity_poly.pdbx_seq_one_letter_code
_entity_poly.pdbx_strand_id
1 'polypeptide(L)'
;MTIVPNTLWSWKWKPIVSLGSMNIPFALQAFLQNQVDQLLKETHQRDWTNWTHEDLRLTSPAFRLARKQGLLSECPGMLSGLGAVALNEDAWSPMYVLSITIARSALGETSYSSDFRIINVVWEHTRSGILSVTLFNNHLDEGSDFRHIVTEGLSTKRRSQRIPGRRGSGFLCAVRAIMIELYLPQNVPIKDICRSVALRVGDSVGEYGWSEPKDGQRELMLRQYELRPLSLANVQSVPGIPSHLITTFDSRSHSVAATDFAFPFDQDAPRAVREFSKEKRVAAIYRERFLLHMSQKTIADVRATEPAHERPLVQADEVLVTVSGLSQSCTPETLFSTVWSIFPPQRSWSIPLPGHNLCEFVFYKPTDENGSAGDASKPRFFHRGYLIPSGPPLNNLGVDYLGDLDLTDGHAVVTTSTWFSVYLLHLGLALNMAFRTMPELATELAVDILTDSRGHPHSFGRVLSASRSVNEEGMLAYRTAFETAWRRLDPAVADPALAPYPYAAGDASEEKMLIERLGMRPVPVQPHVQHLLEKTGAYPPVKTYAETLLLSSPGTLQQPYGTENLVAALSILFPLCRGDVLSLRRYDYPYPRVVWDVKAEIFVMSASVLCEEHAAREPPETCLCWVGVVLQEAVASWRSKTGASASGPQAISDTSVFHALLQCTQPAPRAASSSSVSSIRTAQTWDDGEIEYCDPPTPSETGAGPAAQPQAAHSLAYPSPVSPTQPRRRMHARSPAFVITTLPSKRKPYARAPLARDRIPVDTDAASLFGDDSRATPPRAPQDLADLSDIVGDFHRRMDGRVRAIQTHHARERGALQDELAHAHATVAELRGTLAAKEETLAVRERALEDKDETLRARDGVIRELSEALRLQERRADGLQADIKRKEEREKRQRERLHSEAKSIQQRLLDMFRAQSEREESVLEVVNLGDTDDKDDEYEVEGGEGSSPVSKRARLL
;
A
#
# COMPACT_ATOMS: atom_id res chain seq x y z
N MET A 1 10.46 -52.71 -9.01
CA MET A 1 11.23 -51.63 -9.68
C MET A 1 10.47 -51.17 -10.90
N THR A 2 10.44 -49.87 -11.20
CA THR A 2 9.82 -49.33 -12.42
C THR A 2 10.75 -49.57 -13.61
N ILE A 3 10.21 -50.09 -14.72
CA ILE A 3 10.97 -50.33 -15.96
C ILE A 3 11.18 -49.02 -16.74
N VAL A 4 10.33 -48.02 -16.51
CA VAL A 4 10.46 -46.68 -17.10
C VAL A 4 11.66 -45.93 -16.49
N PRO A 5 12.51 -45.29 -17.33
CA PRO A 5 13.61 -44.45 -16.87
C PRO A 5 13.10 -43.30 -16.01
N ASN A 6 13.81 -43.01 -14.93
CA ASN A 6 13.49 -41.87 -14.08
C ASN A 6 14.77 -41.20 -13.59
N THR A 7 14.65 -39.90 -13.35
CA THR A 7 15.68 -39.05 -12.75
C THR A 7 15.23 -38.62 -11.38
N LEU A 8 16.16 -38.67 -10.43
CA LEU A 8 15.95 -38.14 -9.10
C LEU A 8 16.66 -36.80 -9.00
N TRP A 9 15.88 -35.73 -8.87
CA TRP A 9 16.38 -34.43 -8.48
C TRP A 9 16.31 -34.34 -6.96
N SER A 10 17.34 -33.80 -6.31
CA SER A 10 17.31 -33.54 -4.86
C SER A 10 17.85 -32.14 -4.54
N TRP A 11 17.20 -31.47 -3.58
CA TRP A 11 17.58 -30.15 -3.10
C TRP A 11 17.87 -30.21 -1.61
N LYS A 12 19.11 -29.89 -1.24
CA LYS A 12 19.56 -29.88 0.15
C LYS A 12 18.86 -28.76 0.91
N TRP A 13 18.24 -29.12 2.03
CA TRP A 13 17.54 -28.16 2.88
C TRP A 13 18.50 -27.14 3.48
N LYS A 14 18.41 -25.89 3.02
CA LYS A 14 18.88 -24.72 3.78
C LYS A 14 17.67 -24.08 4.46
N PRO A 15 17.66 -23.88 5.78
CA PRO A 15 16.61 -23.11 6.44
C PRO A 15 16.73 -21.64 6.00
N ILE A 16 15.92 -21.24 5.02
CA ILE A 16 15.89 -19.85 4.55
C ILE A 16 14.98 -19.07 5.51
N VAL A 17 15.52 -18.00 6.10
CA VAL A 17 14.79 -17.20 7.10
C VAL A 17 13.50 -16.58 6.54
N SER A 18 13.43 -16.37 5.21
CA SER A 18 12.24 -15.85 4.52
C SER A 18 11.07 -16.83 4.38
N LEU A 19 11.25 -18.13 4.62
CA LEU A 19 10.15 -19.11 4.52
C LEU A 19 9.15 -19.04 5.68
N GLY A 20 9.45 -18.30 6.76
CA GLY A 20 8.57 -18.17 7.93
C GLY A 20 7.20 -17.55 7.64
N SER A 21 6.99 -16.96 6.46
CA SER A 21 5.72 -16.39 6.00
C SER A 21 5.03 -17.17 4.88
N MET A 22 5.66 -18.23 4.34
CA MET A 22 5.15 -18.92 3.15
C MET A 22 4.22 -20.08 3.52
N ASN A 23 2.91 -19.80 3.49
CA ASN A 23 1.83 -20.77 3.70
C ASN A 23 1.25 -21.28 2.37
N ILE A 24 0.24 -22.15 2.42
CA ILE A 24 -0.43 -22.72 1.23
C ILE A 24 -0.90 -21.61 0.24
N PRO A 25 -1.64 -20.56 0.67
CA PRO A 25 -2.00 -19.45 -0.24
C PRO A 25 -0.82 -18.75 -0.92
N PHE A 26 0.30 -18.51 -0.21
CA PHE A 26 1.50 -17.90 -0.81
C PHE A 26 2.22 -18.84 -1.79
N ALA A 27 2.13 -20.16 -1.57
CA ALA A 27 2.66 -21.14 -2.50
C ALA A 27 1.79 -21.25 -3.77
N LEU A 28 0.46 -21.26 -3.63
CA LEU A 28 -0.44 -21.21 -4.78
C LEU A 28 -0.30 -19.90 -5.57
N GLN A 29 -0.10 -18.76 -4.88
CA GLN A 29 0.23 -17.48 -5.53
C GLN A 29 1.45 -17.59 -6.45
N ALA A 30 2.52 -18.26 -6.02
CA ALA A 30 3.74 -18.40 -6.81
C ALA A 30 3.55 -19.29 -8.06
N PHE A 31 2.67 -20.29 -8.00
CA PHE A 31 2.29 -21.08 -9.18
C PHE A 31 1.41 -20.27 -10.14
N LEU A 32 0.37 -19.59 -9.62
CA LEU A 32 -0.50 -18.70 -10.39
C LEU A 32 0.28 -17.55 -11.04
N GLN A 33 1.26 -16.98 -10.34
CA GLN A 33 2.10 -15.91 -10.87
C GLN A 33 2.87 -16.36 -12.12
N ASN A 34 3.31 -17.62 -12.23
CA ASN A 34 3.96 -18.09 -13.46
C ASN A 34 2.96 -18.16 -14.64
N GLN A 35 1.71 -18.56 -14.38
CA GLN A 35 0.66 -18.60 -15.41
C GLN A 35 0.26 -17.20 -15.86
N VAL A 36 0.10 -16.25 -14.92
CA VAL A 36 -0.22 -14.86 -15.21
C VAL A 36 0.97 -14.12 -15.82
N ASP A 37 2.21 -14.38 -15.41
CA ASP A 37 3.40 -13.85 -16.09
C ASP A 37 3.43 -14.31 -17.56
N GLN A 38 2.99 -15.54 -17.88
CA GLN A 38 2.85 -16.00 -19.28
C GLN A 38 1.72 -15.28 -20.01
N LEU A 39 0.54 -15.18 -19.39
CA LEU A 39 -0.62 -14.44 -19.89
C LEU A 39 -0.28 -12.99 -20.27
N LEU A 40 0.42 -12.28 -19.38
CA LEU A 40 0.79 -10.88 -19.58
C LEU A 40 1.86 -10.70 -20.67
N LYS A 41 2.76 -11.69 -20.85
CA LYS A 41 3.67 -11.70 -22.02
C LYS A 41 2.88 -11.83 -23.32
N GLU A 42 2.02 -12.85 -23.41
CA GLU A 42 1.31 -13.26 -24.63
C GLU A 42 0.24 -12.26 -25.09
N THR A 43 -0.33 -11.50 -24.14
CA THR A 43 -1.30 -10.41 -24.39
C THR A 43 -0.67 -9.02 -24.45
N HIS A 44 0.60 -8.89 -24.09
CA HIS A 44 1.31 -7.61 -23.88
C HIS A 44 0.67 -6.65 -22.86
N GLN A 45 -0.18 -7.16 -21.97
CA GLN A 45 -0.82 -6.40 -20.89
C GLN A 45 0.10 -6.27 -19.66
N ARG A 46 -0.27 -5.41 -18.70
CA ARG A 46 0.51 -5.14 -17.48
C ARG A 46 -0.04 -5.85 -16.24
N ASP A 47 -1.34 -6.07 -16.25
CA ASP A 47 -2.18 -6.59 -15.19
C ASP A 47 -3.31 -7.43 -15.81
N TRP A 48 -3.91 -8.31 -15.02
CA TRP A 48 -5.05 -9.10 -15.46
C TRP A 48 -6.10 -9.23 -14.36
N THR A 49 -7.30 -8.78 -14.70
CA THR A 49 -8.49 -8.76 -13.82
C THR A 49 -9.64 -9.60 -14.35
N ASN A 50 -9.63 -9.96 -15.64
CA ASN A 50 -10.74 -10.63 -16.32
C ASN A 50 -10.70 -12.16 -16.12
N TRP A 51 -10.88 -12.61 -14.88
CA TRP A 51 -11.02 -14.03 -14.56
C TRP A 51 -12.47 -14.50 -14.72
N THR A 52 -12.66 -15.71 -15.25
CA THR A 52 -13.96 -16.39 -15.22
C THR A 52 -14.03 -17.25 -13.96
N HIS A 53 -15.09 -17.08 -13.18
CA HIS A 53 -15.30 -17.76 -11.90
C HIS A 53 -16.56 -18.63 -11.95
N GLU A 54 -16.42 -19.92 -11.60
CA GLU A 54 -17.55 -20.83 -11.42
C GLU A 54 -17.47 -21.43 -10.00
N ASP A 55 -18.30 -20.92 -9.09
CA ASP A 55 -18.47 -21.52 -7.75
C ASP A 55 -19.52 -22.63 -7.81
N LEU A 56 -19.07 -23.86 -7.60
CA LEU A 56 -19.90 -25.06 -7.71
C LEU A 56 -20.33 -25.61 -6.34
N ARG A 57 -19.93 -24.98 -5.22
CA ARG A 57 -20.23 -25.44 -3.84
C ARG A 57 -21.70 -25.63 -3.55
N LEU A 58 -22.56 -24.79 -4.14
CA LEU A 58 -24.02 -24.83 -3.97
C LEU A 58 -24.76 -25.60 -5.09
N THR A 59 -24.03 -26.18 -6.04
CA THR A 59 -24.61 -26.90 -7.19
C THR A 59 -24.80 -28.39 -6.88
N SER A 60 -25.66 -29.07 -7.66
CA SER A 60 -25.92 -30.50 -7.44
C SER A 60 -24.72 -31.37 -7.83
N PRO A 61 -24.51 -32.55 -7.18
CA PRO A 61 -23.42 -33.46 -7.54
C PRO A 61 -23.43 -33.89 -9.02
N ALA A 62 -24.63 -34.05 -9.60
CA ALA A 62 -24.79 -34.35 -11.02
C ALA A 62 -24.29 -33.21 -11.93
N PHE A 63 -24.54 -31.95 -11.55
CA PHE A 63 -24.00 -30.79 -12.27
C PHE A 63 -22.47 -30.71 -12.17
N ARG A 64 -21.91 -30.95 -10.97
CA ARG A 64 -20.45 -31.00 -10.75
C ARG A 64 -19.79 -32.11 -11.59
N LEU A 65 -20.41 -33.29 -11.69
CA LEU A 65 -19.95 -34.37 -12.55
C LEU A 65 -20.05 -34.03 -14.05
N ALA A 66 -21.16 -33.42 -14.49
CA ALA A 66 -21.29 -32.96 -15.87
C ALA A 66 -20.23 -31.89 -16.21
N ARG A 67 -19.95 -30.95 -15.30
CA ARG A 67 -18.90 -29.94 -15.51
C ARG A 67 -17.50 -30.55 -15.56
N LYS A 68 -17.21 -31.56 -14.73
CA LYS A 68 -15.96 -32.36 -14.82
C LYS A 68 -15.77 -32.97 -16.21
N GLN A 69 -16.82 -33.57 -16.78
CA GLN A 69 -16.77 -34.13 -18.14
C GLN A 69 -16.61 -33.04 -19.20
N GLY A 70 -17.22 -31.86 -19.02
CA GLY A 70 -17.00 -30.69 -19.87
C GLY A 70 -15.53 -30.22 -19.86
N LEU A 71 -14.93 -30.06 -18.68
CA LEU A 71 -13.51 -29.68 -18.56
C LEU A 71 -12.57 -30.70 -19.23
N LEU A 72 -12.90 -32.00 -19.14
CA LEU A 72 -12.15 -33.07 -19.82
C LEU A 72 -12.35 -33.09 -21.35
N SER A 73 -13.48 -32.60 -21.87
CA SER A 73 -13.66 -32.45 -23.33
C SER A 73 -12.98 -31.19 -23.87
N GLU A 74 -12.94 -30.12 -23.07
CA GLU A 74 -12.23 -28.86 -23.36
C GLU A 74 -10.71 -29.00 -23.31
N CYS A 75 -10.19 -29.72 -22.30
CA CYS A 75 -8.76 -29.92 -22.02
C CYS A 75 -8.48 -31.38 -21.59
N PRO A 76 -8.34 -32.33 -22.53
CA PRO A 76 -8.21 -33.76 -22.22
C PRO A 76 -7.02 -34.13 -21.32
N GLY A 77 -5.92 -33.38 -21.40
CA GLY A 77 -4.74 -33.57 -20.55
C GLY A 77 -4.91 -33.12 -19.09
N MET A 78 -5.98 -32.41 -18.72
CA MET A 78 -6.11 -31.75 -17.41
C MET A 78 -6.06 -32.72 -16.22
N LEU A 79 -6.59 -33.94 -16.35
CA LEU A 79 -6.54 -34.98 -15.31
C LEU A 79 -5.55 -36.11 -15.66
N SER A 80 -4.47 -35.79 -16.37
CA SER A 80 -3.43 -36.75 -16.76
C SER A 80 -2.10 -36.50 -16.04
N GLY A 81 -1.35 -37.58 -15.79
CA GLY A 81 -0.11 -37.56 -15.03
C GLY A 81 -0.28 -37.96 -13.56
N LEU A 82 0.84 -37.91 -12.82
CA LEU A 82 0.89 -38.28 -11.40
C LEU A 82 0.02 -37.35 -10.55
N GLY A 83 -0.68 -37.92 -9.56
CA GLY A 83 -1.66 -37.21 -8.72
C GLY A 83 -2.97 -36.87 -9.45
N ALA A 84 -2.89 -36.23 -10.63
CA ALA A 84 -4.02 -35.78 -11.42
C ALA A 84 -4.97 -36.91 -11.84
N VAL A 85 -4.42 -38.09 -12.19
CA VAL A 85 -5.21 -39.25 -12.61
C VAL A 85 -6.19 -39.74 -11.54
N ALA A 86 -5.85 -39.62 -10.25
CA ALA A 86 -6.74 -40.00 -9.16
C ALA A 86 -7.98 -39.09 -9.07
N LEU A 87 -7.87 -37.85 -9.53
CA LEU A 87 -9.00 -36.91 -9.59
C LEU A 87 -10.01 -37.28 -10.68
N ASN A 88 -9.68 -38.21 -11.58
CA ASN A 88 -10.63 -38.72 -12.57
C ASN A 88 -11.72 -39.61 -11.93
N GLU A 89 -11.47 -40.22 -10.77
CA GLU A 89 -12.44 -41.02 -10.03
C GLU A 89 -13.71 -40.22 -9.65
N ASP A 90 -14.88 -40.85 -9.69
CA ASP A 90 -16.18 -40.21 -9.38
C ASP A 90 -16.27 -39.64 -7.95
N ALA A 91 -15.40 -40.09 -7.03
CA ALA A 91 -15.31 -39.56 -5.69
C ALA A 91 -14.80 -38.10 -5.65
N TRP A 92 -14.08 -37.65 -6.68
CA TRP A 92 -13.59 -36.27 -6.83
C TRP A 92 -14.48 -35.46 -7.76
N SER A 93 -14.97 -34.32 -7.25
CA SER A 93 -15.84 -33.41 -8.00
C SER A 93 -15.36 -31.95 -7.89
N PRO A 94 -15.45 -31.16 -8.97
CA PRO A 94 -14.97 -29.78 -8.98
C PRO A 94 -15.82 -28.93 -8.03
N MET A 95 -15.17 -28.24 -7.09
CA MET A 95 -15.79 -27.33 -6.13
C MET A 95 -15.80 -25.89 -6.66
N TYR A 96 -14.72 -25.49 -7.32
CA TYR A 96 -14.53 -24.13 -7.83
C TYR A 96 -13.64 -24.17 -9.06
N VAL A 97 -14.04 -23.50 -10.14
CA VAL A 97 -13.25 -23.36 -11.37
C VAL A 97 -12.91 -21.90 -11.58
N LEU A 98 -11.63 -21.64 -11.85
CA LEU A 98 -11.08 -20.36 -12.23
C LEU A 98 -10.46 -20.52 -13.61
N SER A 99 -10.95 -19.79 -14.61
CA SER A 99 -10.50 -19.98 -16.00
C SER A 99 -10.27 -18.67 -16.76
N ILE A 100 -9.37 -18.76 -17.74
CA ILE A 100 -9.11 -17.74 -18.76
C ILE A 100 -8.99 -18.48 -20.10
N THR A 101 -9.61 -17.94 -21.14
CA THR A 101 -9.38 -18.38 -22.53
C THR A 101 -9.19 -17.15 -23.40
N ILE A 102 -8.08 -17.08 -24.12
CA ILE A 102 -7.77 -16.03 -25.07
C ILE A 102 -7.63 -16.63 -26.44
N ALA A 103 -8.50 -16.21 -27.34
CA ALA A 103 -8.53 -16.66 -28.73
C ALA A 103 -7.16 -16.45 -29.39
N ARG A 104 -6.71 -17.44 -30.16
CA ARG A 104 -5.41 -17.40 -30.85
C ARG A 104 -5.19 -16.10 -31.64
N SER A 105 -6.23 -15.50 -32.20
CA SER A 105 -6.18 -14.24 -32.96
C SER A 105 -5.76 -13.00 -32.15
N ALA A 106 -5.89 -13.04 -30.82
CA ALA A 106 -5.47 -11.95 -29.93
C ALA A 106 -4.02 -12.08 -29.42
N LEU A 107 -3.33 -13.17 -29.75
CA LEU A 107 -1.98 -13.49 -29.28
C LEU A 107 -0.95 -13.15 -30.37
N GLY A 108 -0.45 -11.91 -30.35
CA GLY A 108 0.34 -11.35 -31.45
C GLY A 108 1.66 -12.09 -31.74
N GLU A 109 2.37 -12.53 -30.69
CA GLU A 109 3.73 -13.09 -30.78
C GLU A 109 3.83 -14.60 -30.48
N THR A 110 2.70 -15.27 -30.21
CA THR A 110 2.75 -16.68 -29.78
C THR A 110 3.14 -17.64 -30.91
N SER A 111 3.99 -18.63 -30.60
CA SER A 111 4.39 -19.69 -31.55
C SER A 111 3.34 -20.81 -31.68
N TYR A 112 2.34 -20.82 -30.80
CA TYR A 112 1.32 -21.87 -30.75
C TYR A 112 0.21 -21.62 -31.77
N SER A 113 -0.53 -22.68 -32.16
CA SER A 113 -1.70 -22.61 -33.04
C SER A 113 -3.04 -22.66 -32.28
N SER A 114 -2.99 -22.93 -30.98
CA SER A 114 -4.11 -23.05 -30.07
C SER A 114 -4.46 -21.71 -29.39
N ASP A 115 -5.69 -21.58 -28.91
CA ASP A 115 -6.05 -20.55 -27.92
C ASP A 115 -5.19 -20.70 -26.68
N PHE A 116 -4.81 -19.59 -26.03
CA PHE A 116 -4.17 -19.66 -24.73
C PHE A 116 -5.23 -19.88 -23.65
N ARG A 117 -5.04 -20.91 -22.82
CA ARG A 117 -5.97 -21.31 -21.76
C ARG A 117 -5.25 -21.49 -20.44
N ILE A 118 -5.83 -20.93 -19.39
CA ILE A 118 -5.50 -21.22 -17.99
C ILE A 118 -6.76 -21.79 -17.36
N ILE A 119 -6.67 -22.97 -16.73
CA ILE A 119 -7.79 -23.60 -16.03
C ILE A 119 -7.28 -24.10 -14.68
N ASN A 120 -7.77 -23.48 -13.62
CA ASN A 120 -7.36 -23.74 -12.25
C ASN A 120 -8.59 -24.24 -11.47
N VAL A 121 -8.53 -25.48 -10.98
CA VAL A 121 -9.69 -26.15 -10.38
C VAL A 121 -9.38 -26.57 -8.95
N VAL A 122 -10.26 -26.21 -8.02
CA VAL A 122 -10.32 -26.78 -6.68
C VAL A 122 -11.25 -27.98 -6.71
N TRP A 123 -10.74 -29.15 -6.38
CA TRP A 123 -11.45 -30.42 -6.30
C TRP A 123 -11.78 -30.76 -4.86
N GLU A 124 -12.91 -31.40 -4.65
CA GLU A 124 -13.34 -31.91 -3.34
C GLU A 124 -13.53 -33.43 -3.42
N HIS A 125 -13.00 -34.15 -2.44
CA HIS A 125 -13.28 -35.56 -2.26
C HIS A 125 -14.57 -35.76 -1.47
N THR A 126 -15.61 -36.24 -2.14
CA THR A 126 -17.01 -36.33 -1.69
C THR A 126 -17.20 -36.99 -0.32
N ARG A 127 -16.31 -37.92 0.07
CA ARG A 127 -16.42 -38.65 1.36
C ARG A 127 -15.63 -38.03 2.52
N SER A 128 -14.63 -37.19 2.25
CA SER A 128 -13.69 -36.74 3.28
C SER A 128 -13.51 -35.22 3.35
N GLY A 129 -14.12 -34.46 2.44
CA GLY A 129 -13.97 -32.99 2.37
C GLY A 129 -12.57 -32.52 1.98
N ILE A 130 -11.62 -33.43 1.74
CA ILE A 130 -10.24 -33.12 1.42
C ILE A 130 -10.18 -32.47 0.05
N LEU A 131 -9.32 -31.45 -0.05
CA LEU A 131 -9.19 -30.68 -1.27
C LEU A 131 -7.94 -31.11 -2.05
N SER A 132 -8.05 -30.98 -3.37
CA SER A 132 -6.92 -30.98 -4.29
C SER A 132 -7.02 -29.76 -5.20
N VAL A 133 -5.90 -29.24 -5.69
CA VAL A 133 -5.87 -28.13 -6.64
C VAL A 133 -5.07 -28.54 -7.86
N THR A 134 -5.68 -28.42 -9.05
CA THR A 134 -4.97 -28.54 -10.33
C THR A 134 -4.81 -27.15 -10.94
N LEU A 135 -3.59 -26.81 -11.35
CA LEU A 135 -3.28 -25.57 -12.06
C LEU A 135 -2.79 -25.93 -13.46
N PHE A 136 -3.61 -25.68 -14.48
CA PHE A 136 -3.33 -26.04 -15.87
C PHE A 136 -3.13 -24.79 -16.74
N ASN A 137 -2.12 -24.80 -17.59
CA ASN A 137 -1.98 -23.89 -18.73
C ASN A 137 -1.47 -24.66 -19.95
N ASN A 138 -1.93 -24.30 -21.15
CA ASN A 138 -1.57 -25.04 -22.37
C ASN A 138 -0.41 -24.45 -23.18
N HIS A 139 0.08 -23.23 -22.87
CA HIS A 139 1.30 -22.69 -23.50
C HIS A 139 2.46 -22.63 -22.49
N LEU A 140 3.67 -22.87 -22.99
CA LEU A 140 4.95 -22.75 -22.28
C LEU A 140 5.88 -21.85 -23.14
N ASP A 141 6.86 -21.15 -22.55
CA ASP A 141 7.81 -20.38 -23.36
C ASP A 141 8.67 -21.32 -24.23
N GLU A 142 8.72 -21.11 -25.55
CA GLU A 142 9.50 -21.93 -26.49
C GLU A 142 10.98 -22.04 -26.06
N GLY A 143 11.48 -23.28 -26.01
CA GLY A 143 12.82 -23.60 -25.51
C GLY A 143 12.88 -23.88 -24.00
N SER A 144 11.82 -23.56 -23.25
CA SER A 144 11.65 -24.07 -21.88
C SER A 144 11.27 -25.54 -21.90
N ASP A 145 11.69 -26.25 -20.86
CA ASP A 145 11.35 -27.64 -20.61
C ASP A 145 11.17 -27.87 -19.10
N PHE A 146 10.93 -29.12 -18.69
CA PHE A 146 10.81 -29.52 -17.29
C PHE A 146 11.97 -29.02 -16.40
N ARG A 147 13.21 -28.96 -16.93
CA ARG A 147 14.41 -28.54 -16.19
C ARG A 147 14.40 -27.06 -15.84
N HIS A 148 13.77 -26.22 -16.66
CA HIS A 148 13.65 -24.77 -16.43
C HIS A 148 12.75 -24.42 -15.24
N ILE A 149 11.83 -25.33 -14.88
CA ILE A 149 10.94 -25.18 -13.71
C ILE A 149 11.61 -25.71 -12.43
N VAL A 150 12.39 -26.80 -12.53
CA VAL A 150 12.92 -27.51 -11.35
C VAL A 150 14.38 -27.17 -11.01
N THR A 151 15.12 -26.47 -11.87
CA THR A 151 16.51 -26.08 -11.58
C THR A 151 16.58 -24.68 -10.96
N GLU A 152 17.23 -24.55 -9.80
CA GLU A 152 17.47 -23.24 -9.19
C GLU A 152 18.25 -22.31 -10.14
N GLY A 153 17.78 -21.08 -10.32
CA GLY A 153 18.44 -20.05 -11.12
C GLY A 153 18.14 -20.09 -12.62
N LEU A 154 17.67 -21.21 -13.17
CA LEU A 154 17.04 -21.21 -14.49
C LEU A 154 15.70 -20.46 -14.43
N SER A 155 15.22 -20.01 -15.59
CA SER A 155 13.96 -19.28 -15.73
C SER A 155 13.39 -19.60 -17.10
N THR A 156 12.07 -19.75 -17.20
CA THR A 156 11.37 -20.01 -18.46
C THR A 156 11.38 -18.81 -19.41
N LYS A 157 11.84 -17.63 -18.97
CA LYS A 157 11.80 -16.37 -19.72
C LYS A 157 12.35 -16.41 -21.14
N ARG A 158 11.45 -16.15 -22.12
CA ARG A 158 11.76 -15.24 -23.24
C ARG A 158 12.11 -13.83 -22.71
N ARG A 159 12.95 -13.07 -23.42
CA ARG A 159 13.54 -11.77 -22.99
C ARG A 159 12.54 -10.58 -22.96
N SER A 160 11.42 -10.70 -22.25
CA SER A 160 10.53 -9.53 -22.01
C SER A 160 11.21 -8.52 -21.09
N GLN A 161 11.39 -7.29 -21.56
CA GLN A 161 11.87 -6.16 -20.74
C GLN A 161 10.79 -5.63 -19.79
N ARG A 162 9.51 -5.91 -20.06
CA ARG A 162 8.37 -5.33 -19.33
C ARG A 162 7.95 -6.12 -18.09
N ILE A 163 8.20 -7.43 -18.09
CA ILE A 163 7.80 -8.34 -17.00
C ILE A 163 9.06 -8.94 -16.37
N PRO A 164 9.49 -8.47 -15.18
CA PRO A 164 10.60 -9.05 -14.45
C PRO A 164 10.16 -10.36 -13.76
N GLY A 165 9.76 -11.36 -14.56
CA GLY A 165 9.33 -12.67 -14.04
C GLY A 165 10.38 -13.31 -13.12
N ARG A 166 9.92 -14.23 -12.26
CA ARG A 166 10.79 -14.80 -11.22
C ARG A 166 11.69 -15.91 -11.81
N ARG A 167 12.82 -16.20 -11.16
CA ARG A 167 13.64 -17.41 -11.46
C ARG A 167 12.98 -18.61 -10.78
N GLY A 168 13.28 -19.84 -11.21
CA GLY A 168 12.65 -21.09 -10.75
C GLY A 168 12.71 -21.35 -9.23
N SER A 169 13.54 -20.60 -8.48
CA SER A 169 13.56 -20.61 -7.02
C SER A 169 12.17 -20.36 -6.39
N GLY A 170 11.33 -19.50 -6.99
CA GLY A 170 9.97 -19.25 -6.49
C GLY A 170 9.09 -20.50 -6.52
N PHE A 171 9.21 -21.31 -7.57
CA PHE A 171 8.46 -22.56 -7.72
C PHE A 171 8.88 -23.60 -6.67
N LEU A 172 10.18 -23.83 -6.51
CA LEU A 172 10.70 -24.78 -5.52
C LEU A 172 10.37 -24.36 -4.07
N CYS A 173 10.40 -23.05 -3.76
CA CYS A 173 9.95 -22.54 -2.47
C CYS A 173 8.46 -22.81 -2.22
N ALA A 174 7.61 -22.66 -3.24
CA ALA A 174 6.18 -22.95 -3.15
C ALA A 174 5.89 -24.45 -2.93
N VAL A 175 6.50 -25.32 -3.74
CA VAL A 175 6.43 -26.78 -3.55
C VAL A 175 6.87 -27.15 -2.13
N ARG A 176 8.00 -26.60 -1.67
CA ARG A 176 8.54 -26.82 -0.34
C ARG A 176 7.57 -26.40 0.77
N ALA A 177 6.96 -25.22 0.68
CA ALA A 177 5.98 -24.74 1.66
C ALA A 177 4.77 -25.68 1.76
N ILE A 178 4.21 -26.08 0.61
CA ILE A 178 3.09 -27.04 0.56
C ILE A 178 3.50 -28.41 1.11
N MET A 179 4.68 -28.92 0.73
CA MET A 179 5.19 -30.22 1.20
C MET A 179 5.52 -30.25 2.70
N ILE A 180 5.74 -29.10 3.35
CA ILE A 180 5.82 -29.00 4.81
C ILE A 180 4.42 -29.16 5.41
N GLU A 181 3.47 -28.33 4.97
CA GLU A 181 2.08 -28.33 5.48
C GLU A 181 1.35 -29.67 5.27
N LEU A 182 1.52 -30.31 4.10
CA LEU A 182 0.95 -31.64 3.81
C LEU A 182 1.51 -32.74 4.72
N TYR A 183 2.72 -32.59 5.26
CA TYR A 183 3.39 -33.60 6.10
C TYR A 183 3.37 -33.24 7.59
N LEU A 184 2.72 -32.14 7.99
CA LEU A 184 2.40 -31.92 9.41
C LEU A 184 1.46 -33.04 9.92
N PRO A 185 1.57 -33.45 11.19
CA PRO A 185 0.67 -34.45 11.78
C PRO A 185 -0.77 -33.93 11.79
N GLN A 186 -1.60 -34.40 10.86
CA GLN A 186 -3.03 -34.13 10.88
C GLN A 186 -3.74 -35.14 11.77
N ASN A 187 -4.76 -34.69 12.50
CA ASN A 187 -5.53 -35.51 13.45
C ASN A 187 -6.35 -36.64 12.81
N VAL A 188 -6.40 -36.71 11.47
CA VAL A 188 -7.12 -37.74 10.71
C VAL A 188 -6.14 -38.49 9.80
N PRO A 189 -5.87 -39.78 10.05
CA PRO A 189 -5.11 -40.62 9.13
C PRO A 189 -5.99 -40.98 7.93
N ILE A 190 -5.69 -40.41 6.78
CA ILE A 190 -6.44 -40.63 5.54
C ILE A 190 -5.76 -41.77 4.78
N LYS A 191 -6.32 -42.97 4.91
CA LYS A 191 -5.70 -44.19 4.34
C LYS A 191 -5.74 -44.25 2.81
N ASP A 192 -6.63 -43.47 2.19
CA ASP A 192 -7.02 -43.66 0.79
C ASP A 192 -6.63 -42.50 -0.14
N ILE A 193 -6.01 -41.42 0.37
CA ILE A 193 -5.62 -40.25 -0.44
C ILE A 193 -4.13 -39.99 -0.27
N CYS A 194 -3.37 -40.11 -1.37
CA CYS A 194 -1.97 -39.75 -1.39
C CYS A 194 -1.83 -38.22 -1.28
N ARG A 195 -1.02 -37.75 -0.32
CA ARG A 195 -0.64 -36.34 -0.22
C ARG A 195 0.65 -36.13 -0.99
N SER A 196 0.57 -35.40 -2.10
CA SER A 196 1.74 -35.06 -2.89
C SER A 196 1.54 -33.77 -3.69
N VAL A 197 2.66 -33.21 -4.13
CA VAL A 197 2.71 -32.21 -5.19
C VAL A 197 3.28 -32.90 -6.42
N ALA A 198 2.58 -32.80 -7.54
CA ALA A 198 3.00 -33.35 -8.82
C ALA A 198 3.07 -32.26 -9.89
N LEU A 199 3.98 -32.45 -10.85
CA LEU A 199 4.23 -31.56 -11.98
C LEU A 199 4.24 -32.39 -13.27
N ARG A 200 3.50 -31.94 -14.28
CA ARG A 200 3.60 -32.41 -15.66
C ARG A 200 3.97 -31.24 -16.56
N VAL A 201 4.90 -31.47 -17.49
CA VAL A 201 5.31 -30.54 -18.55
C VAL A 201 5.37 -31.35 -19.83
N GLY A 202 4.32 -31.22 -20.66
CA GLY A 202 4.08 -32.08 -21.79
C GLY A 202 4.11 -33.55 -21.40
N ASP A 203 5.02 -34.29 -22.04
CA ASP A 203 5.24 -35.73 -21.81
C ASP A 203 6.11 -36.06 -20.58
N SER A 204 6.74 -35.08 -19.93
CA SER A 204 7.50 -35.30 -18.69
C SER A 204 6.58 -35.18 -17.48
N VAL A 205 6.57 -36.18 -16.58
CA VAL A 205 5.82 -36.15 -15.31
C VAL A 205 6.75 -36.31 -14.12
N GLY A 206 6.44 -35.71 -12.98
CA GLY A 206 7.17 -35.94 -11.75
C GLY A 206 6.35 -35.70 -10.50
N GLU A 207 6.74 -36.37 -9.42
CA GLU A 207 6.12 -36.26 -8.10
C GLU A 207 7.17 -35.90 -7.05
N TYR A 208 6.83 -34.92 -6.20
CA TYR A 208 7.67 -34.46 -5.11
C TYR A 208 7.48 -35.31 -3.85
N GLY A 209 8.59 -35.57 -3.16
CA GLY A 209 8.63 -36.33 -1.92
C GLY A 209 9.75 -35.87 -1.00
N TRP A 210 9.74 -36.36 0.24
CA TRP A 210 10.84 -36.17 1.18
C TRP A 210 11.75 -37.41 1.17
N SER A 211 13.07 -37.21 1.14
CA SER A 211 14.01 -38.23 1.63
C SER A 211 14.53 -37.86 3.01
N GLU A 212 14.74 -38.88 3.82
CA GLU A 212 15.57 -38.84 5.02
C GLU A 212 16.90 -39.54 4.69
N PRO A 213 17.90 -38.83 4.11
CA PRO A 213 19.25 -39.37 3.98
C PRO A 213 19.85 -39.68 5.35
N LYS A 214 20.92 -40.49 5.35
CA LYS A 214 21.59 -40.98 6.58
C LYS A 214 22.07 -39.86 7.51
N ASP A 215 22.27 -38.67 6.98
CA ASP A 215 22.71 -37.47 7.72
C ASP A 215 21.58 -36.80 8.53
N GLY A 216 20.35 -37.33 8.47
CA GLY A 216 19.19 -36.89 9.26
C GLY A 216 18.53 -35.57 8.81
N GLN A 217 19.10 -34.87 7.83
CA GLN A 217 18.49 -33.69 7.23
C GLN A 217 17.52 -34.08 6.12
N ARG A 218 16.24 -33.71 6.24
CA ARG A 218 15.26 -33.93 5.16
C ARG A 218 15.66 -33.18 3.89
N GLU A 219 15.76 -33.89 2.78
CA GLU A 219 15.96 -33.32 1.45
C GLU A 219 14.65 -33.39 0.68
N LEU A 220 14.31 -32.31 -0.03
CA LEU A 220 13.21 -32.34 -1.00
C LEU A 220 13.71 -33.11 -2.23
N MET A 221 12.91 -34.06 -2.70
CA MET A 221 13.19 -34.81 -3.93
C MET A 221 12.06 -34.65 -4.93
N LEU A 222 12.40 -34.76 -6.21
CA LEU A 222 11.45 -34.93 -7.31
C LEU A 222 11.86 -36.13 -8.14
N ARG A 223 10.93 -37.06 -8.31
CA ARG A 223 11.11 -38.21 -9.18
C ARG A 223 10.46 -37.94 -10.53
N GLN A 224 11.26 -37.57 -11.52
CA GLN A 224 10.82 -37.33 -12.90
C GLN A 224 10.83 -38.62 -13.71
N TYR A 225 9.79 -38.84 -14.50
CA TYR A 225 9.71 -39.86 -15.55
C TYR A 225 9.57 -39.18 -16.90
N GLU A 226 10.32 -39.65 -17.89
CA GLU A 226 10.20 -39.19 -19.26
C GLU A 226 9.28 -40.14 -20.02
N LEU A 227 8.08 -39.68 -20.36
CA LEU A 227 7.05 -40.49 -21.02
C LEU A 227 6.79 -40.08 -22.46
N ARG A 228 7.74 -39.40 -23.12
CA ARG A 228 7.62 -39.04 -24.55
C ARG A 228 7.40 -40.29 -25.41
N PRO A 229 6.39 -40.34 -26.30
CA PRO A 229 6.14 -41.51 -27.13
C PRO A 229 7.32 -41.74 -28.08
N LEU A 230 7.94 -42.91 -27.99
CA LEU A 230 9.07 -43.33 -28.82
C LEU A 230 8.62 -44.38 -29.84
N SER A 231 9.16 -44.33 -31.04
CA SER A 231 9.05 -45.41 -32.02
C SER A 231 10.08 -46.48 -31.73
N LEU A 232 9.64 -47.73 -31.54
CA LEU A 232 10.56 -48.85 -31.34
C LEU A 232 11.41 -49.08 -32.60
N ALA A 233 10.81 -48.95 -33.78
CA ALA A 233 11.54 -48.98 -35.04
C ALA A 233 12.69 -47.96 -35.04
N ASN A 234 12.44 -46.68 -34.71
CA ASN A 234 13.49 -45.66 -34.64
C ASN A 234 14.56 -45.96 -33.57
N VAL A 235 14.16 -46.45 -32.40
CA VAL A 235 15.06 -46.81 -31.29
C VAL A 235 15.96 -48.01 -31.63
N GLN A 236 15.51 -48.89 -32.52
CA GLN A 236 16.27 -50.01 -33.07
C GLN A 236 17.07 -49.64 -34.33
N SER A 237 16.60 -48.69 -35.14
CA SER A 237 17.15 -48.39 -36.46
C SER A 237 18.30 -47.39 -36.47
N VAL A 238 18.58 -46.68 -35.35
CA VAL A 238 19.83 -45.91 -35.21
C VAL A 238 21.00 -46.90 -35.22
N PRO A 239 21.77 -46.99 -36.31
CA PRO A 239 22.90 -47.90 -36.36
C PRO A 239 24.02 -47.29 -35.51
N GLY A 240 24.66 -48.08 -34.67
CA GLY A 240 25.92 -47.65 -34.06
C GLY A 240 26.90 -47.29 -35.17
N ILE A 241 27.24 -46.00 -35.30
CA ILE A 241 28.20 -45.53 -36.29
C ILE A 241 29.50 -46.30 -36.03
N PRO A 242 30.02 -47.06 -37.01
CA PRO A 242 31.21 -47.87 -36.78
C PRO A 242 32.38 -46.99 -36.31
N SER A 243 33.02 -47.39 -35.21
CA SER A 243 33.99 -46.57 -34.47
C SER A 243 35.24 -46.12 -35.24
N HIS A 244 35.37 -46.52 -36.51
CA HIS A 244 36.48 -46.19 -37.40
C HIS A 244 36.28 -44.92 -38.26
N LEU A 245 35.10 -44.26 -38.20
CA LEU A 245 34.85 -43.00 -38.94
C LEU A 245 34.88 -41.73 -38.07
N ILE A 246 35.10 -41.85 -36.76
CA ILE A 246 35.23 -40.69 -35.85
C ILE A 246 36.72 -40.41 -35.59
N THR A 247 37.41 -39.86 -36.59
CA THR A 247 38.82 -39.44 -36.49
C THR A 247 38.99 -37.97 -36.85
N THR A 248 38.49 -37.07 -35.99
CA THR A 248 39.00 -35.70 -35.72
C THR A 248 38.01 -34.95 -34.83
N PHE A 249 38.19 -34.94 -33.50
CA PHE A 249 37.96 -33.77 -32.63
C PHE A 249 38.47 -34.07 -31.19
N ASP A 250 38.94 -33.02 -30.52
CA ASP A 250 39.82 -32.95 -29.32
C ASP A 250 39.89 -34.09 -28.27
N SER A 251 41.15 -34.44 -27.95
CA SER A 251 41.58 -35.52 -27.04
C SER A 251 41.47 -35.20 -25.53
N ARG A 252 40.40 -34.56 -25.06
CA ARG A 252 40.19 -34.24 -23.62
C ARG A 252 38.83 -34.60 -23.03
N SER A 253 37.95 -35.27 -23.77
CA SER A 253 36.72 -35.86 -23.22
C SER A 253 36.87 -37.38 -23.02
N HIS A 254 36.50 -37.88 -21.84
CA HIS A 254 36.55 -39.31 -21.55
C HIS A 254 35.51 -40.09 -22.38
N SER A 255 35.99 -41.11 -23.10
CA SER A 255 35.22 -42.20 -23.72
C SER A 255 33.87 -41.83 -24.37
N VAL A 256 33.90 -41.28 -25.57
CA VAL A 256 32.77 -41.37 -26.49
C VAL A 256 32.75 -42.78 -27.08
N ALA A 257 32.05 -43.71 -26.41
CA ALA A 257 31.68 -44.98 -27.01
C ALA A 257 30.70 -44.71 -28.18
N ALA A 258 30.76 -45.55 -29.23
CA ALA A 258 29.89 -45.42 -30.41
C ALA A 258 28.43 -45.31 -29.98
N THR A 259 27.75 -44.24 -30.40
CA THR A 259 26.45 -43.86 -29.84
C THR A 259 25.32 -44.71 -30.42
N ASP A 260 25.11 -45.87 -29.81
CA ASP A 260 23.78 -46.48 -29.73
C ASP A 260 22.73 -45.44 -29.27
N PHE A 261 21.48 -45.58 -29.72
CA PHE A 261 20.37 -44.80 -29.16
C PHE A 261 20.34 -44.93 -27.63
N ALA A 262 20.64 -43.84 -26.93
CA ALA A 262 20.46 -43.68 -25.51
C ALA A 262 19.08 -43.09 -25.23
N PHE A 263 18.33 -43.71 -24.31
CA PHE A 263 17.11 -43.10 -23.80
C PHE A 263 17.46 -41.87 -22.95
N PRO A 264 16.53 -40.90 -22.83
CA PRO A 264 16.65 -39.85 -21.82
C PRO A 264 16.98 -40.45 -20.45
N PHE A 265 17.95 -39.84 -19.78
CA PHE A 265 18.41 -40.21 -18.44
C PHE A 265 19.06 -41.60 -18.30
N ASP A 266 19.52 -42.21 -19.40
CA ASP A 266 20.30 -43.46 -19.35
C ASP A 266 21.60 -43.34 -18.54
N GLN A 267 22.13 -42.13 -18.33
CA GLN A 267 23.31 -41.91 -17.49
C GLN A 267 23.01 -41.97 -15.99
N ASP A 268 21.78 -41.69 -15.59
CA ASP A 268 21.32 -41.61 -14.19
C ASP A 268 20.51 -42.86 -13.76
N ALA A 269 19.88 -43.54 -14.72
CA ALA A 269 19.07 -44.73 -14.47
C ALA A 269 19.86 -45.86 -13.77
N PRO A 270 19.28 -46.61 -12.82
CA PRO A 270 19.95 -47.76 -12.20
C PRO A 270 20.39 -48.80 -13.24
N ARG A 271 21.53 -49.47 -13.01
CA ARG A 271 22.10 -50.45 -13.95
C ARG A 271 21.09 -51.52 -14.41
N ALA A 272 20.30 -52.05 -13.47
CA ALA A 272 19.24 -53.03 -13.76
C ALA A 272 18.12 -52.51 -14.69
N VAL A 273 17.93 -51.19 -14.81
CA VAL A 273 16.99 -50.57 -15.76
C VAL A 273 17.61 -50.45 -17.15
N ARG A 274 18.92 -50.16 -17.23
CA ARG A 274 19.66 -50.11 -18.50
C ARG A 274 19.78 -51.48 -19.17
N GLU A 275 19.81 -52.55 -18.37
CA GLU A 275 19.90 -53.95 -18.83
C GLU A 275 18.56 -54.50 -19.39
N PHE A 276 17.45 -53.75 -19.31
CA PHE A 276 16.21 -54.12 -20.02
C PHE A 276 16.32 -53.84 -21.53
N SER A 277 15.79 -54.74 -22.35
CA SER A 277 15.74 -54.57 -23.81
C SER A 277 15.01 -53.27 -24.22
N LYS A 278 15.48 -52.65 -25.31
CA LYS A 278 14.88 -51.44 -25.92
C LYS A 278 13.35 -51.55 -26.04
N GLU A 279 12.85 -52.69 -26.52
CA GLU A 279 11.41 -53.01 -26.61
C GLU A 279 10.69 -52.98 -25.25
N LYS A 280 11.25 -53.60 -24.21
CA LYS A 280 10.63 -53.60 -22.87
C LYS A 280 10.52 -52.18 -22.30
N ARG A 281 11.49 -51.32 -22.59
CA ARG A 281 11.51 -49.91 -22.15
C ARG A 281 10.51 -49.05 -22.92
N VAL A 282 10.47 -49.14 -24.25
CA VAL A 282 9.48 -48.44 -25.09
C VAL A 282 8.05 -48.85 -24.70
N ALA A 283 7.77 -50.14 -24.58
CA ALA A 283 6.45 -50.61 -24.17
C ALA A 283 6.07 -50.26 -22.72
N ALA A 284 7.07 -50.07 -21.83
CA ALA A 284 6.82 -49.55 -20.49
C ALA A 284 6.40 -48.08 -20.53
N ILE A 285 6.99 -47.25 -21.40
CA ILE A 285 6.58 -45.85 -21.61
C ILE A 285 5.10 -45.79 -22.01
N TYR A 286 4.68 -46.50 -23.08
CA TYR A 286 3.27 -46.52 -23.48
C TYR A 286 2.35 -47.03 -22.38
N ARG A 287 2.75 -48.08 -21.64
CA ARG A 287 1.97 -48.59 -20.51
C ARG A 287 1.74 -47.52 -19.44
N GLU A 288 2.78 -46.80 -19.01
CA GLU A 288 2.62 -45.73 -18.02
C GLU A 288 1.82 -44.54 -18.57
N ARG A 289 1.96 -44.17 -19.85
CA ARG A 289 1.11 -43.15 -20.49
C ARG A 289 -0.38 -43.49 -20.42
N PHE A 290 -0.74 -44.75 -20.70
CA PHE A 290 -2.12 -45.22 -20.57
C PHE A 290 -2.59 -45.23 -19.10
N LEU A 291 -1.75 -45.72 -18.17
CA LEU A 291 -2.08 -45.76 -16.74
C LEU A 291 -2.27 -44.35 -16.15
N LEU A 292 -1.52 -43.36 -16.63
CA LEU A 292 -1.61 -41.96 -16.22
C LEU A 292 -2.57 -41.13 -17.08
N HIS A 293 -3.39 -41.76 -17.94
CA HIS A 293 -4.36 -41.10 -18.82
C HIS A 293 -3.75 -40.00 -19.73
N MET A 294 -2.46 -40.07 -20.05
CA MET A 294 -1.79 -39.13 -20.97
C MET A 294 -2.08 -39.44 -22.44
N SER A 295 -2.53 -40.67 -22.73
CA SER A 295 -2.96 -41.11 -24.05
C SER A 295 -4.02 -42.21 -23.96
N GLN A 296 -4.74 -42.42 -25.07
CA GLN A 296 -5.69 -43.52 -25.23
C GLN A 296 -5.13 -44.57 -26.18
N LYS A 297 -5.29 -45.85 -25.85
CA LYS A 297 -4.84 -46.96 -26.70
C LYS A 297 -5.74 -47.08 -27.94
N THR A 298 -5.18 -47.02 -29.15
CA THR A 298 -5.96 -47.14 -30.41
C THR A 298 -6.15 -48.59 -30.87
N ILE A 299 -5.36 -49.51 -30.31
CA ILE A 299 -5.29 -50.92 -30.67
C ILE A 299 -5.72 -51.80 -29.49
N ALA A 300 -6.76 -52.64 -29.66
CA ALA A 300 -7.32 -53.45 -28.57
C ALA A 300 -6.27 -54.34 -27.87
N ASP A 301 -5.58 -55.21 -28.62
CA ASP A 301 -4.84 -56.33 -28.03
C ASP A 301 -3.32 -56.31 -28.21
N VAL A 302 -2.78 -55.46 -29.09
CA VAL A 302 -1.34 -55.41 -29.35
C VAL A 302 -0.60 -54.60 -28.26
N ARG A 303 0.67 -54.96 -28.02
CA ARG A 303 1.60 -54.22 -27.16
C ARG A 303 1.98 -52.91 -27.87
N ALA A 304 1.60 -51.76 -27.31
CA ALA A 304 1.95 -50.47 -27.92
C ALA A 304 3.48 -50.22 -27.87
N THR A 305 4.06 -50.05 -29.06
CA THR A 305 5.50 -49.79 -29.27
C THR A 305 5.79 -48.65 -30.24
N GLU A 306 4.77 -47.97 -30.76
CA GLU A 306 4.88 -46.96 -31.83
C GLU A 306 3.89 -45.83 -31.58
N PRO A 307 4.17 -44.57 -31.97
CA PRO A 307 3.28 -43.44 -31.66
C PRO A 307 1.87 -43.60 -32.25
N ALA A 308 1.72 -44.28 -33.39
CA ALA A 308 0.42 -44.57 -34.01
C ALA A 308 -0.46 -45.55 -33.21
N HIS A 309 0.10 -46.25 -32.21
CA HIS A 309 -0.63 -47.15 -31.32
C HIS A 309 -1.35 -46.41 -30.17
N GLU A 310 -1.22 -45.08 -30.10
CA GLU A 310 -1.94 -44.24 -29.16
C GLU A 310 -2.54 -43.00 -29.82
N ARG A 311 -3.58 -42.46 -29.17
CA ARG A 311 -4.06 -41.10 -29.38
C ARG A 311 -3.58 -40.27 -28.19
N PRO A 312 -2.67 -39.29 -28.36
CA PRO A 312 -2.26 -38.43 -27.25
C PRO A 312 -3.44 -37.59 -26.77
N LEU A 313 -3.57 -37.46 -25.45
CA LEU A 313 -4.48 -36.51 -24.80
C LEU A 313 -3.76 -35.26 -24.30
N VAL A 314 -2.42 -35.28 -24.36
CA VAL A 314 -1.49 -34.27 -23.86
C VAL A 314 -0.70 -33.67 -25.01
N GLN A 315 -0.59 -32.35 -25.05
CA GLN A 315 0.31 -31.59 -25.91
C GLN A 315 1.62 -31.24 -25.19
N ALA A 316 2.71 -31.02 -25.93
CA ALA A 316 4.07 -30.91 -25.38
C ALA A 316 4.32 -29.59 -24.60
N ASP A 317 3.47 -28.59 -24.83
CA ASP A 317 3.43 -27.24 -24.29
C ASP A 317 2.54 -27.10 -23.04
N GLU A 318 1.76 -28.13 -22.71
CA GLU A 318 0.94 -28.15 -21.50
C GLU A 318 1.79 -28.22 -20.22
N VAL A 319 1.44 -27.37 -19.25
CA VAL A 319 1.94 -27.45 -17.87
C VAL A 319 0.77 -27.70 -16.94
N LEU A 320 0.93 -28.67 -16.05
CA LEU A 320 -0.05 -29.02 -15.02
C LEU A 320 0.66 -29.21 -13.67
N VAL A 321 0.25 -28.44 -12.66
CA VAL A 321 0.63 -28.67 -11.26
C VAL A 321 -0.56 -29.23 -10.51
N THR A 322 -0.38 -30.35 -9.80
CA THR A 322 -1.43 -30.94 -8.95
C THR A 322 -0.97 -30.97 -7.50
N VAL A 323 -1.79 -30.43 -6.60
CA VAL A 323 -1.54 -30.40 -5.15
C VAL A 323 -2.66 -31.16 -4.45
N SER A 324 -2.40 -32.38 -3.99
CA SER A 324 -3.40 -33.25 -3.38
C SER A 324 -3.20 -33.39 -1.87
N GLY A 325 -4.32 -33.43 -1.12
CA GLY A 325 -4.31 -33.65 0.33
C GLY A 325 -4.42 -32.38 1.20
N LEU A 326 -4.92 -31.29 0.63
CA LEU A 326 -5.17 -30.04 1.36
C LEU A 326 -6.32 -30.19 2.37
N SER A 327 -6.26 -29.44 3.46
CA SER A 327 -7.27 -29.50 4.53
C SER A 327 -8.66 -29.10 4.04
N GLN A 328 -9.69 -29.81 4.51
CA GLN A 328 -11.10 -29.45 4.34
C GLN A 328 -11.47 -28.08 4.96
N SER A 329 -10.60 -27.52 5.81
CA SER A 329 -10.77 -26.18 6.40
C SER A 329 -10.37 -25.04 5.45
N CYS A 330 -9.70 -25.36 4.34
CA CYS A 330 -9.41 -24.37 3.30
C CYS A 330 -10.67 -24.15 2.44
N THR A 331 -10.91 -22.91 2.06
CA THR A 331 -11.92 -22.54 1.04
C THR A 331 -11.22 -21.91 -0.18
N PRO A 332 -11.87 -21.85 -1.36
CA PRO A 332 -11.32 -21.16 -2.52
C PRO A 332 -10.86 -19.73 -2.21
N GLU A 333 -11.62 -18.99 -1.42
CA GLU A 333 -11.28 -17.64 -0.95
C GLU A 333 -9.96 -17.66 -0.16
N THR A 334 -9.77 -18.60 0.77
CA THR A 334 -8.51 -18.69 1.53
C THR A 334 -7.33 -19.05 0.63
N LEU A 335 -7.50 -20.05 -0.26
CA LEU A 335 -6.45 -20.58 -1.13
C LEU A 335 -5.95 -19.52 -2.13
N PHE A 336 -6.84 -18.65 -2.59
CA PHE A 336 -6.53 -17.59 -3.56
C PHE A 336 -6.52 -16.17 -2.95
N SER A 337 -6.62 -16.02 -1.62
CA SER A 337 -6.61 -14.73 -0.88
C SER A 337 -5.35 -13.86 -1.05
N THR A 338 -4.37 -14.38 -1.78
CA THR A 338 -3.07 -13.82 -2.10
C THR A 338 -3.02 -13.18 -3.49
N VAL A 339 -4.06 -13.35 -4.31
CA VAL A 339 -4.18 -12.75 -5.64
C VAL A 339 -5.45 -11.90 -5.68
N TRP A 340 -5.26 -10.59 -5.69
CA TRP A 340 -6.30 -9.56 -5.66
C TRP A 340 -7.40 -9.77 -6.69
N SER A 341 -7.01 -10.04 -7.95
CA SER A 341 -7.96 -10.15 -9.05
C SER A 341 -8.83 -11.40 -9.02
N ILE A 342 -8.54 -12.38 -8.14
CA ILE A 342 -9.39 -13.57 -7.98
C ILE A 342 -10.52 -13.34 -6.97
N PHE A 343 -10.21 -12.68 -5.86
CA PHE A 343 -11.19 -12.32 -4.81
C PHE A 343 -10.98 -10.89 -4.35
N PRO A 344 -11.39 -9.88 -5.14
CA PRO A 344 -11.28 -8.48 -4.76
C PRO A 344 -12.20 -8.20 -3.55
N PRO A 345 -11.71 -7.46 -2.53
CA PRO A 345 -12.52 -7.01 -1.41
C PRO A 345 -13.73 -6.18 -1.86
N GLN A 346 -14.90 -6.48 -1.28
CA GLN A 346 -16.18 -5.84 -1.61
C GLN A 346 -16.17 -4.30 -1.46
N ARG A 347 -15.36 -3.78 -0.52
CA ARG A 347 -15.20 -2.34 -0.28
C ARG A 347 -13.80 -1.91 -0.68
N SER A 348 -13.68 -1.44 -1.91
CA SER A 348 -12.46 -0.92 -2.50
C SER A 348 -12.73 0.38 -3.26
N TRP A 349 -11.70 1.22 -3.38
CA TRP A 349 -11.73 2.55 -3.97
C TRP A 349 -10.45 2.75 -4.80
N SER A 350 -10.58 2.79 -6.13
CA SER A 350 -9.48 2.98 -7.08
C SER A 350 -9.21 4.47 -7.32
N ILE A 351 -7.93 4.87 -7.27
CA ILE A 351 -7.48 6.23 -7.53
C ILE A 351 -6.40 6.21 -8.62
N PRO A 352 -6.76 6.53 -9.88
CA PRO A 352 -5.79 6.70 -10.96
C PRO A 352 -5.08 8.05 -10.83
N LEU A 353 -3.73 8.05 -10.86
CA LEU A 353 -2.95 9.29 -10.74
C LEU A 353 -2.72 9.96 -12.11
N PRO A 354 -3.10 11.24 -12.29
CA PRO A 354 -2.94 11.94 -13.55
C PRO A 354 -1.47 12.20 -13.90
N GLY A 355 -1.12 12.08 -15.18
CA GLY A 355 0.23 12.36 -15.70
C GLY A 355 1.24 11.21 -15.53
N HIS A 356 0.91 10.19 -14.73
CA HIS A 356 1.67 8.95 -14.63
C HIS A 356 0.77 7.79 -15.07
N ASN A 357 0.73 7.52 -16.38
CA ASN A 357 -0.22 6.63 -17.09
C ASN A 357 -0.30 5.16 -16.57
N LEU A 358 0.39 4.82 -15.49
CA LEU A 358 0.75 3.48 -15.04
C LEU A 358 0.73 3.35 -13.51
N CYS A 359 0.26 4.36 -12.77
CA CYS A 359 0.26 4.38 -11.31
C CYS A 359 -1.16 4.56 -10.76
N GLU A 360 -1.67 3.50 -10.14
CA GLU A 360 -2.97 3.46 -9.50
C GLU A 360 -2.82 2.91 -8.07
N PHE A 361 -3.63 3.45 -7.16
CA PHE A 361 -3.79 2.97 -5.79
C PHE A 361 -5.22 2.50 -5.62
N VAL A 362 -5.41 1.24 -5.22
CA VAL A 362 -6.71 0.73 -4.79
C VAL A 362 -6.68 0.57 -3.27
N PHE A 363 -7.32 1.51 -2.58
CA PHE A 363 -7.54 1.40 -1.13
C PHE A 363 -8.68 0.44 -0.87
N TYR A 364 -8.63 -0.31 0.21
CA TYR A 364 -9.73 -1.21 0.57
C TYR A 364 -9.86 -1.45 2.05
N LYS A 365 -11.06 -1.86 2.47
CA LYS A 365 -11.35 -2.25 3.84
C LYS A 365 -11.43 -3.78 3.93
N PRO A 366 -10.63 -4.45 4.79
CA PRO A 366 -10.79 -5.88 5.07
C PRO A 366 -12.22 -6.19 5.54
N THR A 367 -12.80 -7.28 5.04
CA THR A 367 -14.16 -7.68 5.39
C THR A 367 -14.16 -8.51 6.67
N ASP A 368 -14.73 -7.99 7.76
CA ASP A 368 -14.85 -8.66 9.07
C ASP A 368 -15.92 -9.79 9.10
N GLU A 369 -16.32 -10.33 7.94
CA GLU A 369 -17.57 -11.10 7.75
C GLU A 369 -17.74 -12.35 8.64
N ASN A 370 -16.65 -12.91 9.16
CA ASN A 370 -16.68 -14.09 10.03
C ASN A 370 -16.57 -13.78 11.54
N GLY A 371 -16.40 -12.51 11.95
CA GLY A 371 -16.33 -12.10 13.35
C GLY A 371 -15.17 -12.69 14.18
N SER A 372 -14.31 -13.49 13.55
CA SER A 372 -13.12 -14.09 14.15
C SER A 372 -11.98 -13.07 14.14
N ALA A 373 -11.72 -12.47 15.30
CA ALA A 373 -10.65 -11.48 15.53
C ALA A 373 -9.23 -12.11 15.48
N GLY A 374 -8.88 -12.70 14.33
CA GLY A 374 -7.57 -13.26 14.01
C GLY A 374 -6.88 -12.51 12.87
N ASP A 375 -5.73 -13.01 12.42
CA ASP A 375 -4.87 -12.38 11.39
C ASP A 375 -5.55 -12.09 10.03
N ALA A 376 -6.76 -12.59 9.79
CA ALA A 376 -7.53 -12.33 8.57
C ALA A 376 -8.08 -10.90 8.47
N SER A 377 -8.36 -10.22 9.60
CA SER A 377 -8.89 -8.84 9.59
C SER A 377 -7.81 -7.76 9.44
N LYS A 378 -6.52 -8.13 9.53
CA LYS A 378 -5.42 -7.18 9.33
C LYS A 378 -5.39 -6.71 7.87
N PRO A 379 -5.29 -5.39 7.60
CA PRO A 379 -5.08 -4.91 6.25
C PRO A 379 -3.77 -5.45 5.68
N ARG A 380 -3.76 -5.62 4.36
CA ARG A 380 -2.63 -6.20 3.64
C ARG A 380 -2.20 -5.27 2.52
N PHE A 381 -0.95 -5.46 2.10
CA PHE A 381 -0.35 -4.73 0.99
C PHE A 381 -0.23 -5.65 -0.21
N PHE A 382 -0.96 -5.32 -1.27
CA PHE A 382 -0.82 -5.94 -2.58
C PHE A 382 0.05 -5.03 -3.46
N HIS A 383 0.85 -5.65 -4.32
CA HIS A 383 1.62 -4.98 -5.37
C HIS A 383 1.29 -5.66 -6.69
N ARG A 384 0.71 -4.92 -7.63
CA ARG A 384 0.21 -5.44 -8.93
C ARG A 384 -0.72 -6.64 -8.75
N GLY A 385 -1.65 -6.53 -7.80
CA GLY A 385 -2.61 -7.58 -7.47
C GLY A 385 -2.03 -8.78 -6.74
N TYR A 386 -0.76 -8.75 -6.29
CA TYR A 386 -0.13 -9.83 -5.56
C TYR A 386 0.16 -9.45 -4.11
N LEU A 387 -0.28 -10.28 -3.15
CA LEU A 387 0.00 -10.06 -1.74
C LEU A 387 1.50 -10.11 -1.47
N ILE A 388 2.03 -9.10 -0.80
CA ILE A 388 3.42 -9.04 -0.33
C ILE A 388 3.46 -9.35 1.17
N PRO A 389 4.07 -10.47 1.62
CA PRO A 389 4.12 -10.87 3.03
C PRO A 389 4.71 -9.81 3.97
N SER A 390 5.66 -9.01 3.48
CA SER A 390 6.31 -7.94 4.24
C SER A 390 6.24 -6.61 3.47
N GLY A 391 5.01 -6.16 3.24
CA GLY A 391 4.71 -4.83 2.74
C GLY A 391 4.93 -3.70 3.76
N PRO A 392 4.63 -2.44 3.40
CA PRO A 392 4.65 -1.31 4.32
C PRO A 392 3.62 -1.53 5.46
N PRO A 393 3.85 -0.96 6.65
CA PRO A 393 2.92 -1.09 7.76
C PRO A 393 1.60 -0.38 7.46
N LEU A 394 0.49 -1.10 7.65
CA LEU A 394 -0.89 -0.63 7.47
C LEU A 394 -1.67 -0.77 8.79
N ASN A 395 -2.71 0.05 8.98
CA ASN A 395 -3.46 0.12 10.24
C ASN A 395 -4.84 -0.58 10.14
N ASN A 396 -5.82 0.05 9.48
CA ASN A 396 -7.15 -0.50 9.22
C ASN A 396 -7.44 -0.72 7.73
N LEU A 397 -6.89 0.15 6.86
CA LEU A 397 -7.08 0.06 5.41
C LEU A 397 -5.91 -0.63 4.71
N GLY A 398 -6.25 -1.50 3.76
CA GLY A 398 -5.31 -2.13 2.86
C GLY A 398 -5.10 -1.33 1.57
N VAL A 399 -4.05 -1.68 0.84
CA VAL A 399 -3.66 -1.02 -0.43
C VAL A 399 -3.25 -2.10 -1.43
N ASP A 400 -3.78 -2.05 -2.66
CA ASP A 400 -3.10 -2.58 -3.85
C ASP A 400 -2.46 -1.42 -4.62
N TYR A 401 -1.19 -1.57 -4.96
CA TYR A 401 -0.40 -0.58 -5.67
C TYR A 401 0.04 -1.14 -7.03
N LEU A 402 -0.37 -0.47 -8.12
CA LEU A 402 -0.14 -0.94 -9.49
C LEU A 402 1.14 -0.37 -10.14
N GLY A 403 1.87 0.50 -9.44
CA GLY A 403 3.11 1.12 -9.94
C GLY A 403 4.38 0.26 -9.86
N ASP A 404 5.54 0.88 -10.06
CA ASP A 404 6.86 0.26 -9.90
C ASP A 404 7.31 0.28 -8.42
N LEU A 405 7.89 -0.83 -7.95
CA LEU A 405 8.39 -1.04 -6.59
C LEU A 405 9.48 -2.11 -6.56
N ASP A 406 10.57 -1.87 -5.81
CA ASP A 406 11.61 -2.88 -5.59
C ASP A 406 11.20 -3.86 -4.49
N LEU A 407 11.33 -5.16 -4.78
CA LEU A 407 11.02 -6.24 -3.85
C LEU A 407 12.22 -7.17 -3.62
N THR A 408 12.56 -7.45 -2.36
CA THR A 408 13.52 -8.51 -1.98
C THR A 408 12.88 -9.87 -2.19
N ASP A 409 13.41 -10.65 -3.14
CA ASP A 409 12.91 -11.96 -3.57
C ASP A 409 11.40 -12.01 -3.89
N GLY A 410 10.77 -10.85 -4.11
CA GLY A 410 9.34 -10.74 -4.30
C GLY A 410 8.48 -10.99 -3.05
N HIS A 411 9.07 -10.91 -1.85
CA HIS A 411 8.39 -11.15 -0.56
C HIS A 411 8.37 -9.95 0.40
N ALA A 412 9.30 -8.99 0.26
CA ALA A 412 9.40 -7.81 1.11
C ALA A 412 9.70 -6.55 0.28
N VAL A 413 9.12 -5.41 0.67
CA VAL A 413 9.36 -4.12 -0.01
C VAL A 413 10.72 -3.53 0.42
N VAL A 414 11.52 -3.09 -0.55
CA VAL A 414 12.82 -2.45 -0.28
C VAL A 414 12.60 -0.97 0.07
N THR A 415 12.40 -0.68 1.36
CA THR A 415 12.08 0.68 1.86
C THR A 415 13.20 1.70 1.70
N THR A 416 14.43 1.28 1.35
CA THR A 416 15.57 2.15 1.04
C THR A 416 15.72 2.48 -0.45
N SER A 417 14.85 1.94 -1.31
CA SER A 417 14.92 2.16 -2.77
C SER A 417 14.42 3.54 -3.19
N THR A 418 14.88 4.02 -4.35
CA THR A 418 14.32 5.21 -5.00
C THR A 418 12.85 5.00 -5.37
N TRP A 419 12.49 3.81 -5.84
CA TRP A 419 11.11 3.44 -6.15
C TRP A 419 10.18 3.48 -4.93
N PHE A 420 10.68 3.15 -3.73
CA PHE A 420 9.88 3.32 -2.51
C PHE A 420 9.62 4.79 -2.17
N SER A 421 10.60 5.69 -2.38
CA SER A 421 10.39 7.13 -2.24
C SER A 421 9.39 7.68 -3.27
N VAL A 422 9.40 7.17 -4.50
CA VAL A 422 8.39 7.48 -5.54
C VAL A 422 7.02 6.95 -5.13
N TYR A 423 6.93 5.72 -4.61
CA TYR A 423 5.69 5.16 -4.04
C TYR A 423 5.12 6.05 -2.92
N LEU A 424 5.94 6.53 -1.97
CA LEU A 424 5.47 7.42 -0.90
C LEU A 424 4.97 8.77 -1.44
N LEU A 425 5.63 9.34 -2.45
CA LEU A 425 5.18 10.56 -3.13
C LEU A 425 3.82 10.34 -3.81
N HIS A 426 3.68 9.27 -4.58
CA HIS A 426 2.44 8.92 -5.26
C HIS A 426 1.30 8.59 -4.28
N LEU A 427 1.61 7.89 -3.17
CA LEU A 427 0.67 7.61 -2.10
C LEU A 427 0.16 8.93 -1.47
N GLY A 428 1.04 9.89 -1.20
CA GLY A 428 0.65 11.22 -0.70
C GLY A 428 -0.26 11.98 -1.67
N LEU A 429 -0.05 11.84 -2.99
CA LEU A 429 -0.94 12.41 -4.01
C LEU A 429 -2.29 11.68 -4.06
N ALA A 430 -2.29 10.35 -4.00
CA ALA A 430 -3.50 9.53 -4.03
C ALA A 430 -4.38 9.78 -2.79
N LEU A 431 -3.78 9.85 -1.60
CA LEU A 431 -4.46 10.21 -0.36
C LEU A 431 -5.05 11.63 -0.42
N ASN A 432 -4.30 12.62 -0.93
CA ASN A 432 -4.83 13.97 -1.15
C ASN A 432 -6.02 13.99 -2.11
N MET A 433 -5.99 13.15 -3.15
CA MET A 433 -7.09 13.01 -4.10
C MET A 433 -8.31 12.35 -3.44
N ALA A 434 -8.10 11.27 -2.68
CA ALA A 434 -9.13 10.60 -1.88
C ALA A 434 -9.92 11.59 -1.01
N PHE A 435 -9.20 12.41 -0.23
CA PHE A 435 -9.81 13.40 0.65
C PHE A 435 -10.69 14.41 -0.10
N ARG A 436 -10.35 14.78 -1.34
CA ARG A 436 -11.10 15.75 -2.14
C ARG A 436 -12.25 15.14 -2.93
N THR A 437 -12.09 13.94 -3.47
CA THR A 437 -13.02 13.38 -4.48
C THR A 437 -13.82 12.17 -4.00
N MET A 438 -13.50 11.57 -2.84
CA MET A 438 -14.12 10.32 -2.37
C MET A 438 -14.50 10.41 -0.89
N PRO A 439 -15.65 11.03 -0.53
CA PRO A 439 -16.02 11.29 0.87
C PRO A 439 -16.06 10.06 1.78
N GLU A 440 -16.46 8.90 1.26
CA GLU A 440 -16.48 7.64 2.01
C GLU A 440 -15.07 7.16 2.36
N LEU A 441 -14.17 7.12 1.36
CA LEU A 441 -12.76 6.77 1.56
C LEU A 441 -12.06 7.82 2.44
N ALA A 442 -12.32 9.11 2.25
CA ALA A 442 -11.80 10.18 3.07
C ALA A 442 -12.13 9.99 4.57
N THR A 443 -13.37 9.57 4.86
CA THR A 443 -13.81 9.24 6.22
C THR A 443 -13.08 8.01 6.78
N GLU A 444 -12.95 6.93 6.00
CA GLU A 444 -12.21 5.74 6.42
C GLU A 444 -10.70 6.01 6.60
N LEU A 445 -10.10 6.87 5.76
CA LEU A 445 -8.72 7.34 5.89
C LEU A 445 -8.53 8.21 7.14
N ALA A 446 -9.46 9.11 7.45
CA ALA A 446 -9.41 9.89 8.68
C ALA A 446 -9.52 8.98 9.92
N VAL A 447 -10.37 7.95 9.90
CA VAL A 447 -10.42 6.91 10.95
C VAL A 447 -9.08 6.15 11.07
N ASP A 448 -8.48 5.76 9.95
CA ASP A 448 -7.18 5.08 9.91
C ASP A 448 -6.06 5.93 10.53
N ILE A 449 -6.00 7.22 10.19
CA ILE A 449 -5.03 8.20 10.71
C ILE A 449 -5.24 8.46 12.21
N LEU A 450 -6.49 8.65 12.64
CA LEU A 450 -6.82 8.92 14.05
C LEU A 450 -6.54 7.72 14.97
N THR A 451 -6.54 6.51 14.44
CA THR A 451 -6.27 5.27 15.18
C THR A 451 -4.85 4.71 15.01
N ASP A 452 -3.96 5.39 14.27
CA ASP A 452 -2.55 4.98 14.13
C ASP A 452 -1.78 5.17 15.44
N SER A 453 -1.88 4.17 16.31
CA SER A 453 -1.16 4.08 17.58
C SER A 453 0.35 3.83 17.44
N ARG A 454 0.84 3.47 16.24
CA ARG A 454 2.19 2.89 16.08
C ARG A 454 3.25 3.91 15.66
N GLY A 455 2.84 5.10 15.23
CA GLY A 455 3.75 6.19 14.89
C GLY A 455 4.73 5.85 13.76
N HIS A 456 4.42 4.85 12.94
CA HIS A 456 5.31 4.38 11.89
C HIS A 456 5.60 5.47 10.86
N PRO A 457 6.84 5.62 10.37
CA PRO A 457 7.23 6.73 9.47
C PRO A 457 6.51 6.71 8.11
N HIS A 458 5.83 5.62 7.78
CA HIS A 458 5.14 5.40 6.49
C HIS A 458 3.60 5.29 6.65
N SER A 459 3.04 5.63 7.81
CA SER A 459 1.57 5.69 7.96
C SER A 459 0.97 6.84 7.15
N PHE A 460 -0.29 6.70 6.74
CA PHE A 460 -0.95 7.65 5.84
C PHE A 460 -0.93 9.09 6.36
N GLY A 461 -1.07 9.28 7.68
CA GLY A 461 -1.02 10.61 8.31
C GLY A 461 0.34 11.28 8.10
N ARG A 462 1.45 10.55 8.28
CA ARG A 462 2.81 11.09 8.10
C ARG A 462 3.16 11.30 6.62
N VAL A 463 2.71 10.42 5.74
CA VAL A 463 2.90 10.56 4.28
C VAL A 463 2.16 11.81 3.77
N LEU A 464 0.93 12.05 4.24
CA LEU A 464 0.18 13.27 3.94
C LEU A 464 0.84 14.54 4.48
N SER A 465 1.42 14.51 5.68
CA SER A 465 2.14 15.65 6.26
C SER A 465 3.34 16.12 5.43
N ALA A 466 3.85 15.31 4.48
CA ALA A 466 4.86 15.75 3.51
C ALA A 466 4.28 16.60 2.36
N SER A 467 2.99 16.47 2.05
CA SER A 467 2.34 17.04 0.87
C SER A 467 2.17 18.58 0.90
N ARG A 468 1.90 19.19 -0.25
CA ARG A 468 1.72 20.66 -0.39
C ARG A 468 0.37 21.13 0.17
N SER A 469 0.27 22.45 0.40
CA SER A 469 -0.96 23.13 0.83
C SER A 469 -2.13 22.87 -0.13
N VAL A 470 -3.34 22.96 0.43
CA VAL A 470 -4.59 22.55 -0.18
C VAL A 470 -5.43 23.79 -0.53
N ASN A 471 -6.29 23.70 -1.56
CA ASN A 471 -7.25 24.76 -1.92
C ASN A 471 -8.45 24.76 -0.95
N GLU A 472 -9.23 25.84 -0.89
CA GLU A 472 -10.35 26.00 0.05
C GLU A 472 -11.33 24.81 0.06
N GLU A 473 -11.72 24.32 -1.12
CA GLU A 473 -12.54 23.12 -1.31
C GLU A 473 -11.95 21.89 -0.60
N GLY A 474 -10.65 21.65 -0.76
CA GLY A 474 -9.97 20.55 -0.07
C GLY A 474 -9.83 20.80 1.43
N MET A 475 -9.67 22.04 1.90
CA MET A 475 -9.67 22.35 3.35
C MET A 475 -10.99 21.92 4.00
N LEU A 476 -12.11 22.21 3.34
CA LEU A 476 -13.45 21.78 3.75
C LEU A 476 -13.59 20.25 3.71
N ALA A 477 -13.11 19.60 2.64
CA ALA A 477 -13.21 18.16 2.49
C ALA A 477 -12.42 17.39 3.58
N TYR A 478 -11.22 17.87 3.93
CA TYR A 478 -10.47 17.37 5.09
C TYR A 478 -11.24 17.59 6.41
N ARG A 479 -11.81 18.78 6.63
CA ARG A 479 -12.60 19.07 7.84
C ARG A 479 -13.77 18.11 7.98
N THR A 480 -14.62 17.98 6.95
CA THR A 480 -15.80 17.11 6.95
C THR A 480 -15.43 15.63 7.18
N ALA A 481 -14.35 15.15 6.57
CA ALA A 481 -13.88 13.77 6.77
C ALA A 481 -13.43 13.50 8.22
N PHE A 482 -12.64 14.39 8.81
CA PHE A 482 -12.17 14.24 10.20
C PHE A 482 -13.30 14.40 11.22
N GLU A 483 -14.23 15.34 11.03
CA GLU A 483 -15.43 15.44 11.88
C GLU A 483 -16.26 14.16 11.85
N THR A 484 -16.47 13.58 10.66
CA THR A 484 -17.25 12.36 10.48
C THR A 484 -16.54 11.16 11.12
N ALA A 485 -15.20 11.10 11.01
CA ALA A 485 -14.39 10.09 11.68
C ALA A 485 -14.43 10.21 13.21
N TRP A 486 -14.37 11.43 13.78
CA TRP A 486 -14.49 11.64 15.23
C TRP A 486 -15.86 11.22 15.75
N ARG A 487 -16.96 11.65 15.11
CA ARG A 487 -18.34 11.25 15.51
C ARG A 487 -18.56 9.73 15.44
N ARG A 488 -17.81 9.02 14.58
CA ARG A 488 -17.85 7.56 14.45
C ARG A 488 -17.01 6.84 15.50
N LEU A 489 -15.84 7.40 15.87
CA LEU A 489 -14.93 6.83 16.85
C LEU A 489 -15.39 7.10 18.30
N ASP A 490 -15.92 8.27 18.56
CA ASP A 490 -16.51 8.66 19.84
C ASP A 490 -17.92 9.25 19.63
N PRO A 491 -18.99 8.47 19.89
CA PRO A 491 -20.36 8.96 19.85
C PRO A 491 -20.64 10.13 20.80
N ALA A 492 -19.84 10.36 21.84
CA ALA A 492 -20.01 11.53 22.71
C ALA A 492 -19.71 12.84 21.97
N VAL A 493 -18.85 12.81 20.94
CA VAL A 493 -18.52 13.95 20.05
C VAL A 493 -19.66 14.27 19.07
N ALA A 494 -20.71 13.43 18.98
CA ALA A 494 -21.81 13.61 18.04
C ALA A 494 -22.85 14.70 18.42
N ASP A 495 -22.66 15.41 19.54
CA ASP A 495 -23.49 16.58 19.88
C ASP A 495 -23.33 17.69 18.81
N PRO A 496 -24.39 18.04 18.05
CA PRO A 496 -24.30 19.04 17.00
C PRO A 496 -24.20 20.48 17.55
N ALA A 497 -24.40 20.71 18.85
CA ALA A 497 -24.35 22.04 19.44
C ALA A 497 -22.92 22.60 19.59
N LEU A 498 -21.90 21.74 19.63
CA LEU A 498 -20.50 22.13 19.83
C LEU A 498 -19.60 21.58 18.73
N ALA A 499 -19.05 22.47 17.89
CA ALA A 499 -18.11 22.08 16.84
C ALA A 499 -16.84 21.47 17.44
N PRO A 500 -16.36 20.29 16.96
CA PRO A 500 -15.13 19.69 17.44
C PRO A 500 -13.89 20.42 16.91
N TYR A 501 -12.87 20.59 17.75
CA TYR A 501 -11.59 21.20 17.40
C TYR A 501 -10.41 20.35 17.92
N PRO A 502 -9.43 19.97 17.08
CA PRO A 502 -8.31 19.12 17.48
C PRO A 502 -7.25 19.86 18.31
N TYR A 503 -6.61 19.15 19.25
CA TYR A 503 -5.43 19.64 19.98
C TYR A 503 -4.45 18.49 20.33
N ALA A 504 -3.17 18.79 20.50
CA ALA A 504 -2.16 17.78 20.85
C ALA A 504 -2.31 17.31 22.31
N ALA A 505 -2.51 16.02 22.50
CA ALA A 505 -2.71 15.41 23.82
C ALA A 505 -1.50 15.48 24.79
N GLY A 506 -0.33 15.96 24.35
CA GLY A 506 0.92 15.93 25.12
C GLY A 506 1.15 17.10 26.08
N ASP A 507 1.00 18.35 25.60
CA ASP A 507 1.40 19.56 26.34
C ASP A 507 0.34 20.69 26.33
N ALA A 508 -0.76 20.53 25.59
CA ALA A 508 -1.59 21.65 25.16
C ALA A 508 -2.77 22.01 26.10
N SER A 509 -2.50 22.12 27.41
CA SER A 509 -3.49 22.55 28.41
C SER A 509 -4.10 23.93 28.08
N GLU A 510 -3.27 24.87 27.64
CA GLU A 510 -3.72 26.20 27.19
C GLU A 510 -4.61 26.14 25.95
N GLU A 511 -4.26 25.33 24.94
CA GLU A 511 -5.06 25.20 23.72
C GLU A 511 -6.43 24.59 24.04
N LYS A 512 -6.45 23.55 24.89
CA LYS A 512 -7.71 22.94 25.35
C LYS A 512 -8.61 23.98 26.02
N MET A 513 -8.09 24.75 26.98
CA MET A 513 -8.86 25.81 27.65
C MET A 513 -9.32 26.90 26.68
N LEU A 514 -8.52 27.24 25.67
CA LEU A 514 -8.91 28.22 24.65
C LEU A 514 -10.03 27.68 23.74
N ILE A 515 -9.96 26.42 23.32
CA ILE A 515 -11.03 25.77 22.54
C ILE A 515 -12.36 25.79 23.32
N GLU A 516 -12.33 25.43 24.61
CA GLU A 516 -13.50 25.47 25.49
C GLU A 516 -14.05 26.90 25.64
N ARG A 517 -13.16 27.90 25.82
CA ARG A 517 -13.54 29.33 25.88
C ARG A 517 -14.12 29.88 24.58
N LEU A 518 -13.84 29.26 23.43
CA LEU A 518 -14.40 29.61 22.12
C LEU A 518 -15.76 28.92 21.86
N GLY A 519 -16.32 28.21 22.84
CA GLY A 519 -17.58 27.48 22.67
C GLY A 519 -17.46 26.26 21.74
N MET A 520 -16.26 25.68 21.64
CA MET A 520 -15.97 24.50 20.83
C MET A 520 -15.61 23.31 21.71
N ARG A 521 -15.76 22.09 21.19
CA ARG A 521 -15.39 20.86 21.92
C ARG A 521 -13.94 20.48 21.61
N PRO A 522 -13.04 20.43 22.60
CA PRO A 522 -11.66 19.98 22.38
C PRO A 522 -11.60 18.47 22.14
N VAL A 523 -10.91 18.05 21.08
CA VAL A 523 -10.70 16.65 20.70
C VAL A 523 -9.20 16.34 20.75
N PRO A 524 -8.73 15.44 21.64
CA PRO A 524 -7.32 15.09 21.72
C PRO A 524 -6.89 14.29 20.49
N VAL A 525 -5.83 14.75 19.82
CA VAL A 525 -5.20 14.05 18.69
C VAL A 525 -3.69 13.91 18.93
N GLN A 526 -3.04 13.05 18.14
CA GLN A 526 -1.59 12.95 18.15
C GLN A 526 -0.95 14.18 17.47
N PRO A 527 0.25 14.62 17.89
CA PRO A 527 0.91 15.82 17.34
C PRO A 527 1.06 15.79 15.80
N HIS A 528 1.31 14.62 15.22
CA HIS A 528 1.47 14.46 13.77
C HIS A 528 0.15 14.68 13.00
N VAL A 529 -1.01 14.44 13.65
CA VAL A 529 -2.35 14.65 13.09
C VAL A 529 -2.74 16.13 13.20
N GLN A 530 -2.45 16.79 14.34
CA GLN A 530 -2.61 18.24 14.44
C GLN A 530 -1.80 18.95 13.34
N HIS A 531 -0.52 18.61 13.19
CA HIS A 531 0.33 19.20 12.16
C HIS A 531 -0.22 18.96 10.73
N LEU A 532 -0.81 17.79 10.46
CA LEU A 532 -1.48 17.52 9.19
C LEU A 532 -2.68 18.48 8.96
N LEU A 533 -3.54 18.63 9.96
CA LEU A 533 -4.76 19.45 9.87
C LEU A 533 -4.46 20.96 9.80
N GLU A 534 -3.39 21.41 10.45
CA GLU A 534 -2.84 22.77 10.32
C GLU A 534 -2.27 23.01 8.93
N LYS A 535 -1.43 22.08 8.42
CA LYS A 535 -0.79 22.20 7.11
C LYS A 535 -1.77 22.15 5.94
N THR A 536 -2.85 21.38 6.07
CA THR A 536 -3.94 21.35 5.08
C THR A 536 -4.90 22.53 5.22
N GLY A 537 -4.81 23.33 6.31
CA GLY A 537 -5.71 24.45 6.60
C GLY A 537 -7.11 24.05 7.07
N ALA A 538 -7.38 22.75 7.24
CA ALA A 538 -8.65 22.25 7.73
C ALA A 538 -8.95 22.72 9.17
N TYR A 539 -7.91 22.73 10.01
CA TYR A 539 -7.91 23.31 11.36
C TYR A 539 -6.61 24.07 11.57
N PRO A 540 -6.57 25.40 11.42
CA PRO A 540 -5.38 26.20 11.74
C PRO A 540 -5.07 26.15 13.24
N PRO A 541 -3.90 26.65 13.70
CA PRO A 541 -3.62 26.79 15.13
C PRO A 541 -4.74 27.59 15.82
N VAL A 542 -5.22 27.13 16.98
CA VAL A 542 -6.43 27.69 17.62
C VAL A 542 -6.33 29.20 17.89
N LYS A 543 -5.12 29.71 18.21
CA LYS A 543 -4.89 31.14 18.38
C LYS A 543 -5.14 31.91 17.07
N THR A 544 -4.69 31.40 15.93
CA THR A 544 -4.95 31.96 14.59
C THR A 544 -6.42 31.88 14.19
N TYR A 545 -7.14 30.81 14.58
CA TYR A 545 -8.58 30.71 14.39
C TYR A 545 -9.33 31.80 15.16
N ALA A 546 -9.01 31.99 16.45
CA ALA A 546 -9.61 33.01 17.30
C ALA A 546 -9.35 34.44 16.78
N GLU A 547 -8.13 34.73 16.31
CA GLU A 547 -7.83 35.99 15.63
C GLU A 547 -8.67 36.20 14.37
N THR A 548 -8.82 35.16 13.53
CA THR A 548 -9.61 35.22 12.30
C THR A 548 -11.09 35.45 12.60
N LEU A 549 -11.59 34.86 13.68
CA LEU A 549 -12.96 35.04 14.16
C LEU A 549 -13.19 36.49 14.63
N LEU A 550 -12.26 37.08 15.39
CA LEU A 550 -12.33 38.50 15.78
C LEU A 550 -12.27 39.45 14.57
N LEU A 551 -11.39 39.18 13.59
CA LEU A 551 -11.26 39.99 12.38
C LEU A 551 -12.52 39.92 11.49
N SER A 552 -13.22 38.78 11.47
CA SER A 552 -14.45 38.58 10.69
C SER A 552 -15.74 38.97 11.42
N SER A 553 -15.70 39.14 12.75
CA SER A 553 -16.83 39.64 13.54
C SER A 553 -17.38 40.97 13.02
N PRO A 554 -18.71 41.21 13.12
CA PRO A 554 -19.33 42.45 12.67
C PRO A 554 -18.89 43.64 13.54
N GLY A 555 -18.79 44.81 12.92
CA GLY A 555 -18.53 46.07 13.63
C GLY A 555 -19.61 46.42 14.66
N THR A 556 -19.23 47.15 15.70
CA THR A 556 -20.19 47.60 16.73
C THR A 556 -19.96 49.04 17.15
N LEU A 557 -21.05 49.72 17.50
CA LEU A 557 -21.06 51.07 18.06
C LEU A 557 -20.97 51.07 19.60
N GLN A 558 -21.09 49.90 20.24
CA GLN A 558 -20.95 49.76 21.68
C GLN A 558 -19.48 49.85 22.06
N GLN A 559 -19.09 50.94 22.72
CA GLN A 559 -17.72 51.19 23.15
C GLN A 559 -17.57 50.88 24.64
N PRO A 560 -16.65 49.98 25.07
CA PRO A 560 -16.33 49.84 26.48
C PRO A 560 -15.65 51.12 27.01
N TYR A 561 -15.98 51.51 28.23
CA TYR A 561 -15.40 52.70 28.87
C TYR A 561 -13.87 52.56 28.98
N GLY A 562 -13.15 53.61 28.58
CA GLY A 562 -11.70 53.56 28.41
C GLY A 562 -11.23 53.34 26.97
N THR A 563 -12.14 53.11 26.01
CA THR A 563 -11.78 52.99 24.58
C THR A 563 -11.08 54.25 24.08
N GLU A 564 -11.55 55.45 24.45
CA GLU A 564 -10.89 56.71 24.07
C GLU A 564 -9.44 56.78 24.57
N ASN A 565 -9.19 56.35 25.82
CA ASN A 565 -7.85 56.28 26.41
C ASN A 565 -6.96 55.28 25.66
N LEU A 566 -7.51 54.15 25.21
CA LEU A 566 -6.80 53.18 24.37
C LEU A 566 -6.48 53.75 22.99
N VAL A 567 -7.45 54.40 22.33
CA VAL A 567 -7.25 55.04 21.02
C VAL A 567 -6.18 56.12 21.08
N ALA A 568 -6.20 56.96 22.13
CA ALA A 568 -5.16 57.95 22.36
C ALA A 568 -3.77 57.29 22.56
N ALA A 569 -3.68 56.24 23.38
CA ALA A 569 -2.43 55.53 23.62
C ALA A 569 -1.89 54.84 22.35
N LEU A 570 -2.76 54.20 21.56
CA LEU A 570 -2.40 53.62 20.27
C LEU A 570 -1.96 54.70 19.27
N SER A 571 -2.60 55.88 19.27
CA SER A 571 -2.21 57.00 18.39
C SER A 571 -0.83 57.57 18.72
N ILE A 572 -0.44 57.57 20.01
CA ILE A 572 0.92 57.94 20.46
C ILE A 572 1.94 56.90 20.02
N LEU A 573 1.64 55.61 20.14
CA LEU A 573 2.57 54.52 19.81
C LEU A 573 2.68 54.27 18.29
N PHE A 574 1.61 54.52 17.54
CA PHE A 574 1.49 54.22 16.11
C PHE A 574 1.05 55.45 15.29
N PRO A 575 1.80 56.58 15.32
CA PRO A 575 1.41 57.85 14.69
C PRO A 575 1.36 57.79 13.15
N LEU A 576 1.73 56.66 12.54
CA LEU A 576 1.71 56.42 11.10
C LEU A 576 0.42 55.72 10.62
N CYS A 577 -0.43 55.22 11.53
CA CYS A 577 -1.73 54.64 11.18
C CYS A 577 -2.63 55.72 10.55
N ARG A 578 -3.17 55.43 9.36
CA ARG A 578 -3.99 56.39 8.60
C ARG A 578 -5.48 56.17 8.86
N GLY A 579 -6.10 57.08 9.61
CA GLY A 579 -7.53 57.05 9.91
C GLY A 579 -7.82 56.49 11.31
N ASP A 580 -8.93 55.75 11.45
CA ASP A 580 -9.33 55.17 12.73
C ASP A 580 -8.35 54.07 13.15
N VAL A 581 -7.54 54.34 14.19
CA VAL A 581 -6.50 53.41 14.68
C VAL A 581 -7.10 52.12 15.27
N LEU A 582 -8.38 52.13 15.65
CA LEU A 582 -9.06 51.02 16.34
C LEU A 582 -10.48 50.75 15.77
N SER A 583 -10.75 49.49 15.43
CA SER A 583 -12.07 48.99 15.01
C SER A 583 -12.66 48.07 16.08
N LEU A 584 -13.83 48.43 16.61
CA LEU A 584 -14.55 47.62 17.60
C LEU A 584 -15.48 46.59 16.94
N ARG A 585 -15.42 45.34 17.39
CA ARG A 585 -16.20 44.21 16.87
C ARG A 585 -17.04 43.52 17.94
N ARG A 586 -18.18 42.93 17.54
CA ARG A 586 -18.96 42.03 18.39
C ARG A 586 -18.28 40.67 18.43
N TYR A 587 -17.54 40.40 19.50
CA TYR A 587 -16.76 39.19 19.67
C TYR A 587 -16.89 38.72 21.11
N ASP A 588 -17.72 37.70 21.32
CA ASP A 588 -18.23 37.33 22.64
C ASP A 588 -17.25 36.46 23.44
N TYR A 589 -16.06 36.21 22.91
CA TYR A 589 -15.05 35.34 23.51
C TYR A 589 -13.92 36.15 24.19
N PRO A 590 -13.32 35.64 25.28
CA PRO A 590 -12.35 36.41 26.07
C PRO A 590 -10.96 36.54 25.43
N TYR A 591 -10.67 35.81 24.35
CA TYR A 591 -9.39 35.84 23.64
C TYR A 591 -9.60 35.67 22.13
N PRO A 592 -8.83 36.37 21.27
CA PRO A 592 -7.97 37.50 21.62
C PRO A 592 -8.81 38.74 21.95
N ARG A 593 -8.29 39.65 22.78
CA ARG A 593 -8.99 40.90 23.09
C ARG A 593 -8.76 41.95 22.01
N VAL A 594 -7.55 42.00 21.46
CA VAL A 594 -7.14 42.90 20.37
C VAL A 594 -6.14 42.22 19.44
N VAL A 595 -6.21 42.56 18.15
CA VAL A 595 -5.41 41.98 17.08
C VAL A 595 -5.03 43.07 16.07
N TRP A 596 -3.81 43.06 15.55
CA TRP A 596 -3.42 43.89 14.41
C TRP A 596 -3.92 43.27 13.09
N ASP A 597 -4.65 44.06 12.28
CA ASP A 597 -5.02 43.69 10.91
C ASP A 597 -3.98 44.25 9.92
N VAL A 598 -3.16 43.35 9.37
CA VAL A 598 -2.11 43.68 8.40
C VAL A 598 -2.68 44.22 7.07
N LYS A 599 -3.91 43.85 6.70
CA LYS A 599 -4.51 44.28 5.42
C LYS A 599 -5.13 45.67 5.50
N ALA A 600 -5.70 46.01 6.66
CA ALA A 600 -6.35 47.29 6.91
C ALA A 600 -5.44 48.31 7.59
N GLU A 601 -4.29 47.87 8.15
CA GLU A 601 -3.35 48.69 8.93
C GLU A 601 -3.99 49.36 10.16
N ILE A 602 -4.90 48.63 10.82
CA ILE A 602 -5.63 49.05 12.03
C ILE A 602 -5.62 47.97 13.12
N PHE A 603 -5.85 48.37 14.36
CA PHE A 603 -6.14 47.44 15.45
C PHE A 603 -7.62 47.07 15.44
N VAL A 604 -7.92 45.80 15.72
CA VAL A 604 -9.29 45.26 15.80
C VAL A 604 -9.48 44.68 17.19
N MET A 605 -10.51 45.12 17.91
CA MET A 605 -10.72 44.79 19.33
C MET A 605 -12.15 44.31 19.60
N SER A 606 -12.29 43.38 20.54
CA SER A 606 -13.60 43.00 21.07
C SER A 606 -14.23 44.15 21.86
N ALA A 607 -15.53 44.40 21.67
CA ALA A 607 -16.29 45.28 22.55
C ALA A 607 -16.66 44.64 23.90
N SER A 608 -16.48 43.33 24.05
CA SER A 608 -16.81 42.55 25.25
C SER A 608 -15.64 42.47 26.25
N VAL A 609 -14.65 43.36 26.13
CA VAL A 609 -13.51 43.43 27.06
C VAL A 609 -13.97 43.97 28.40
N LEU A 610 -13.78 43.18 29.45
CA LEU A 610 -14.07 43.53 30.84
C LEU A 610 -12.79 43.39 31.68
N CYS A 611 -12.68 44.16 32.75
CA CYS A 611 -11.62 43.96 33.73
C CYS A 611 -11.98 42.79 34.67
N GLU A 612 -11.32 41.66 34.51
CA GLU A 612 -11.57 40.43 35.31
C GLU A 612 -11.45 40.68 36.83
N GLU A 613 -10.49 41.52 37.26
CA GLU A 613 -10.29 41.87 38.68
C GLU A 613 -11.41 42.74 39.28
N HIS A 614 -12.12 43.50 38.43
CA HIS A 614 -13.11 44.50 38.84
C HIS A 614 -14.52 44.20 38.34
N ALA A 615 -14.74 43.10 37.61
CA ALA A 615 -16.04 42.68 37.09
C ALA A 615 -17.10 42.47 38.20
N ALA A 616 -16.66 42.21 39.44
CA ALA A 616 -17.52 42.07 40.61
C ALA A 616 -17.82 43.37 41.38
N ARG A 617 -17.31 44.53 40.93
CA ARG A 617 -17.60 45.84 41.54
C ARG A 617 -18.60 46.59 40.68
N GLU A 618 -19.72 47.02 41.27
CA GLU A 618 -20.69 47.87 40.58
C GLU A 618 -20.29 49.36 40.64
N PRO A 619 -20.40 50.13 39.53
CA PRO A 619 -20.63 49.66 38.17
C PRO A 619 -19.33 49.09 37.56
N PRO A 620 -19.35 47.89 36.94
CA PRO A 620 -18.15 47.33 36.30
C PRO A 620 -17.71 48.14 35.07
N GLU A 621 -18.63 48.94 34.54
CA GLU A 621 -18.52 49.76 33.34
C GLU A 621 -17.58 50.97 33.47
N THR A 622 -17.01 51.30 34.64
CA THR A 622 -16.10 52.46 34.78
C THR A 622 -14.63 52.09 35.00
N CYS A 623 -14.27 50.80 34.88
CA CYS A 623 -12.91 50.34 35.12
C CYS A 623 -11.98 50.60 33.92
N LEU A 624 -10.82 51.24 34.15
CA LEU A 624 -9.79 51.45 33.11
C LEU A 624 -8.64 50.43 33.14
N CYS A 625 -8.60 49.51 34.13
CA CYS A 625 -7.47 48.58 34.31
C CYS A 625 -7.25 47.64 33.11
N TRP A 626 -8.29 47.38 32.31
CA TRP A 626 -8.18 46.58 31.09
C TRP A 626 -7.36 47.25 29.99
N VAL A 627 -7.32 48.60 29.94
CA VAL A 627 -6.68 49.37 28.87
C VAL A 627 -5.18 49.07 28.79
N GLY A 628 -4.49 48.96 29.92
CA GLY A 628 -3.06 48.65 29.95
C GLY A 628 -2.74 47.25 29.41
N VAL A 629 -3.55 46.25 29.77
CA VAL A 629 -3.38 44.87 29.30
C VAL A 629 -3.65 44.77 27.80
N VAL A 630 -4.74 45.39 27.32
CA VAL A 630 -5.07 45.42 25.89
C VAL A 630 -4.02 46.22 25.09
N LEU A 631 -3.47 47.30 25.62
CA LEU A 631 -2.39 48.04 24.94
C LEU A 631 -1.12 47.17 24.77
N GLN A 632 -0.77 46.36 25.77
CA GLN A 632 0.32 45.38 25.68
C GLN A 632 0.01 44.26 24.67
N GLU A 633 -1.20 43.70 24.70
CA GLU A 633 -1.67 42.70 23.71
C GLU A 633 -1.63 43.27 22.27
N ALA A 634 -2.02 44.52 22.07
CA ALA A 634 -1.98 45.21 20.78
C ALA A 634 -0.54 45.35 20.25
N VAL A 635 0.38 45.84 21.09
CA VAL A 635 1.80 45.96 20.73
C VAL A 635 2.42 44.59 20.45
N ALA A 636 2.08 43.56 21.22
CA ALA A 636 2.53 42.19 20.96
C ALA A 636 2.00 41.63 19.62
N SER A 637 0.72 41.86 19.30
CA SER A 637 0.09 41.45 18.03
C SER A 637 0.69 42.20 16.83
N TRP A 638 0.99 43.49 16.97
CA TRP A 638 1.68 44.27 15.94
C TRP A 638 3.12 43.78 15.73
N ARG A 639 3.91 43.59 16.80
CA ARG A 639 5.30 43.08 16.72
C ARG A 639 5.33 41.72 16.02
N SER A 640 4.43 40.80 16.38
CA SER A 640 4.41 39.44 15.80
C SER A 640 4.02 39.41 14.32
N LYS A 641 3.14 40.31 13.87
CA LYS A 641 2.63 40.34 12.49
C LYS A 641 3.42 41.21 11.52
N THR A 642 4.13 42.22 12.00
CA THR A 642 4.99 43.07 11.16
C THR A 642 6.42 42.55 11.03
N GLY A 643 6.83 41.58 11.85
CA GLY A 643 8.22 41.13 11.92
C GLY A 643 9.17 42.17 12.52
N ALA A 644 8.63 43.22 13.15
CA ALA A 644 9.40 44.26 13.82
C ALA A 644 10.18 43.66 15.01
N SER A 645 11.47 43.38 14.78
CA SER A 645 12.37 42.91 15.83
C SER A 645 12.47 43.94 16.95
N ALA A 646 12.57 43.47 18.20
CA ALA A 646 12.65 44.30 19.41
C ALA A 646 13.89 45.23 19.45
N SER A 647 14.82 45.11 18.51
CA SER A 647 16.02 45.93 18.36
C SER A 647 16.02 46.86 17.13
N GLY A 648 14.92 46.93 16.37
CA GLY A 648 14.81 47.83 15.22
C GLY A 648 14.61 49.30 15.61
N PRO A 649 14.86 50.28 14.71
CA PRO A 649 14.63 51.71 14.96
C PRO A 649 13.14 52.09 15.11
N GLN A 650 12.21 51.15 14.88
CA GLN A 650 10.77 51.27 15.17
C GLN A 650 10.33 50.40 16.36
N ALA A 651 11.27 49.90 17.18
CA ALA A 651 10.94 49.11 18.35
C ALA A 651 10.30 49.97 19.44
N ILE A 652 8.97 49.88 19.56
CA ILE A 652 8.23 50.41 20.71
C ILE A 652 8.76 49.72 21.96
N SER A 653 9.36 50.47 22.89
CA SER A 653 9.83 49.92 24.16
C SER A 653 8.66 49.74 25.14
N ASP A 654 8.79 48.83 26.10
CA ASP A 654 7.75 48.65 27.12
C ASP A 654 7.61 49.91 28.02
N THR A 655 8.68 50.69 28.15
CA THR A 655 8.68 52.04 28.75
C THR A 655 7.81 53.01 27.95
N SER A 656 7.86 52.96 26.62
CA SER A 656 7.01 53.77 25.73
C SER A 656 5.53 53.38 25.90
N VAL A 657 5.22 52.09 26.03
CA VAL A 657 3.86 51.59 26.32
C VAL A 657 3.36 52.15 27.65
N PHE A 658 4.20 52.13 28.69
CA PHE A 658 3.87 52.67 30.00
C PHE A 658 3.65 54.20 29.98
N HIS A 659 4.50 54.95 29.28
CA HIS A 659 4.32 56.41 29.12
C HIS A 659 3.02 56.76 28.36
N ALA A 660 2.72 56.05 27.26
CA ALA A 660 1.47 56.25 26.52
C ALA A 660 0.24 55.97 27.39
N LEU A 661 0.28 54.89 28.20
CA LEU A 661 -0.78 54.57 29.15
C LEU A 661 -0.95 55.66 30.22
N LEU A 662 0.15 56.13 30.82
CA LEU A 662 0.14 57.20 31.83
C LEU A 662 -0.47 58.49 31.27
N GLN A 663 0.00 58.92 30.09
CA GLN A 663 -0.46 60.14 29.44
C GLN A 663 -1.97 60.09 29.10
N CYS A 664 -2.49 58.90 28.79
CA CYS A 664 -3.90 58.71 28.42
C CYS A 664 -4.80 58.35 29.60
N THR A 665 -4.28 58.04 30.79
CA THR A 665 -5.08 57.71 31.99
C THR A 665 -5.07 58.80 33.07
N GLN A 666 -4.21 59.81 32.95
CA GLN A 666 -4.31 61.01 33.78
C GLN A 666 -5.65 61.72 33.53
N PRO A 667 -6.39 62.12 34.59
CA PRO A 667 -7.52 63.02 34.40
C PRO A 667 -6.99 64.32 33.82
N ALA A 668 -7.55 64.75 32.69
CA ALA A 668 -7.14 65.99 32.04
C ALA A 668 -7.09 67.12 33.09
N PRO A 669 -6.00 67.92 33.13
CA PRO A 669 -5.88 68.98 34.12
C PRO A 669 -7.11 69.86 34.00
N ARG A 670 -7.86 70.01 35.10
CA ARG A 670 -9.16 70.70 35.13
C ARG A 670 -8.98 72.15 34.71
N ALA A 671 -9.09 72.42 33.40
CA ALA A 671 -9.24 73.75 32.86
C ALA A 671 -10.51 74.34 33.48
N ALA A 672 -10.36 75.43 34.22
CA ALA A 672 -11.47 76.09 34.88
C ALA A 672 -12.48 76.58 33.83
N SER A 673 -13.75 76.30 34.12
CA SER A 673 -14.93 76.62 33.34
C SER A 673 -14.91 77.99 32.65
N SER A 674 -15.04 78.02 31.33
CA SER A 674 -15.82 79.05 30.62
C SER A 674 -16.41 78.48 29.33
N SER A 675 -17.54 79.04 28.90
CA SER A 675 -18.47 78.46 27.93
C SER A 675 -18.29 78.98 26.49
N SER A 676 -19.07 78.38 25.58
CA SER A 676 -19.49 78.87 24.25
C SER A 676 -18.46 78.91 23.11
N VAL A 677 -18.46 77.82 22.34
CA VAL A 677 -18.74 77.77 20.88
C VAL A 677 -18.47 79.05 20.07
N SER A 678 -17.45 79.05 19.19
CA SER A 678 -17.65 78.99 17.71
C SER A 678 -16.36 79.16 16.88
N SER A 679 -16.33 78.46 15.73
CA SER A 679 -15.70 78.82 14.45
C SER A 679 -14.18 79.02 14.26
N ILE A 680 -13.69 78.25 13.26
CA ILE A 680 -12.84 78.67 12.12
C ILE A 680 -11.30 78.79 12.29
N ARG A 681 -10.63 77.89 11.54
CA ARG A 681 -9.38 78.00 10.73
C ARG A 681 -8.17 78.86 11.17
N THR A 682 -7.02 78.21 10.94
CA THR A 682 -5.75 78.68 10.35
C THR A 682 -4.75 79.50 11.16
N ALA A 683 -3.55 78.87 11.24
CA ALA A 683 -2.22 79.41 10.92
C ALA A 683 -1.43 80.19 11.98
N GLN A 684 -0.18 79.74 12.16
CA GLN A 684 1.05 80.52 12.42
C GLN A 684 1.09 81.29 13.77
N THR A 685 2.19 81.40 14.53
CA THR A 685 3.63 81.07 14.39
C THR A 685 4.29 81.31 15.78
N TRP A 686 5.61 81.21 15.92
CA TRP A 686 6.41 81.66 17.10
C TRP A 686 6.24 80.79 18.38
N ASP A 687 7.21 80.61 19.28
CA ASP A 687 8.67 80.86 19.23
C ASP A 687 9.39 79.91 20.20
N ASP A 688 10.72 79.94 20.24
CA ASP A 688 11.54 79.28 21.26
C ASP A 688 11.29 79.80 22.69
N GLY A 689 11.52 78.93 23.67
CA GLY A 689 11.38 79.24 25.10
C GLY A 689 12.05 78.19 25.99
N GLU A 690 13.37 78.25 26.09
CA GLU A 690 14.16 77.46 27.05
C GLU A 690 13.70 77.74 28.49
N ILE A 691 13.52 76.70 29.31
CA ILE A 691 13.44 76.84 30.77
C ILE A 691 14.34 75.80 31.44
N GLU A 692 15.37 76.35 32.09
CA GLU A 692 16.28 75.77 33.07
C GLU A 692 15.80 74.55 33.87
N TYR A 693 16.68 73.56 33.98
CA TYR A 693 16.56 72.42 34.89
C TYR A 693 17.18 72.78 36.26
N CYS A 694 16.38 72.73 37.32
CA CYS A 694 16.85 72.87 38.70
C CYS A 694 16.80 71.50 39.43
N ASP A 695 17.96 70.95 39.78
CA ASP A 695 18.07 69.81 40.71
C ASP A 695 17.68 70.22 42.13
N PRO A 696 16.95 69.35 42.86
CA PRO A 696 17.33 69.05 44.26
C PRO A 696 16.98 67.59 44.69
N PRO A 697 17.28 67.13 45.92
CA PRO A 697 18.64 66.81 46.38
C PRO A 697 18.73 65.42 47.09
N THR A 698 19.94 64.88 47.25
CA THR A 698 20.20 63.77 48.22
C THR A 698 20.44 64.29 49.63
N PRO A 699 19.82 63.66 50.65
CA PRO A 699 20.59 63.05 51.75
C PRO A 699 20.04 61.64 52.12
N SER A 700 20.86 60.59 52.24
CA SER A 700 21.83 60.26 53.32
C SER A 700 21.22 59.51 54.53
N GLU A 701 21.42 58.18 54.51
CA GLU A 701 21.71 57.23 55.61
C GLU A 701 21.23 57.48 57.06
N THR A 702 20.57 56.48 57.68
CA THR A 702 21.19 55.58 58.69
C THR A 702 20.24 54.54 59.30
N GLY A 703 20.70 53.29 59.41
CA GLY A 703 20.53 52.34 60.54
C GLY A 703 19.13 51.76 60.88
N ALA A 704 18.96 50.50 61.29
CA ALA A 704 19.88 49.37 61.48
C ALA A 704 19.10 48.02 61.40
N GLY A 705 19.80 46.87 61.28
CA GLY A 705 19.21 45.53 61.30
C GLY A 705 18.91 44.99 62.72
N PRO A 706 18.81 43.65 62.97
CA PRO A 706 19.25 42.54 62.10
C PRO A 706 18.36 41.27 62.07
N ALA A 707 18.83 40.26 61.28
CA ALA A 707 18.94 38.82 61.63
C ALA A 707 18.20 37.75 60.76
N ALA A 708 18.99 36.72 60.43
CA ALA A 708 18.62 35.30 60.20
C ALA A 708 17.95 34.83 58.88
N GLN A 709 18.81 34.63 57.88
CA GLN A 709 18.88 33.45 56.97
C GLN A 709 18.93 32.09 57.74
N PRO A 710 19.05 30.88 57.10
CA PRO A 710 19.17 30.52 55.67
C PRO A 710 18.24 29.35 55.21
N GLN A 711 18.05 29.04 53.91
CA GLN A 711 18.80 28.11 53.01
C GLN A 711 17.87 27.83 51.78
N ALA A 712 18.17 27.17 50.65
CA ALA A 712 19.35 26.72 49.86
C ALA A 712 18.78 26.07 48.55
N ALA A 713 19.46 25.84 47.42
CA ALA A 713 20.68 26.35 46.78
C ALA A 713 20.78 25.79 45.33
N HIS A 714 21.43 26.51 44.39
CA HIS A 714 21.97 26.06 43.07
C HIS A 714 20.99 25.46 42.02
N SER A 715 21.09 25.58 40.69
CA SER A 715 21.95 26.23 39.66
C SER A 715 22.20 25.22 38.53
N LEU A 716 21.73 25.54 37.32
CA LEU A 716 22.30 25.25 35.98
C LEU A 716 23.05 23.91 35.70
N ALA A 717 22.60 23.15 34.68
CA ALA A 717 23.40 22.81 33.48
C ALA A 717 22.67 21.91 32.46
N TYR A 718 23.05 22.03 31.19
CA TYR A 718 22.73 21.11 30.08
C TYR A 718 23.40 19.73 30.23
N PRO A 719 22.90 18.71 29.51
CA PRO A 719 23.81 17.85 28.75
C PRO A 719 23.42 17.65 27.27
N SER A 720 24.40 17.25 26.47
CA SER A 720 24.30 16.87 25.05
C SER A 720 24.61 15.35 24.88
N PRO A 721 24.53 14.74 23.68
CA PRO A 721 24.07 13.36 23.54
C PRO A 721 25.15 12.26 23.67
N VAL A 722 24.69 11.05 23.98
CA VAL A 722 25.50 9.82 24.03
C VAL A 722 25.07 8.84 22.92
N SER A 723 26.06 8.23 22.27
CA SER A 723 25.87 7.24 21.18
C SER A 723 25.42 5.87 21.72
N PRO A 724 24.70 5.04 20.92
CA PRO A 724 24.18 3.76 21.40
C PRO A 724 25.25 2.65 21.42
N THR A 725 25.53 2.13 22.62
CA THR A 725 26.27 0.86 22.81
C THR A 725 25.35 -0.36 22.68
N GLN A 726 25.88 -1.44 22.12
CA GLN A 726 25.21 -2.74 22.04
C GLN A 726 24.99 -3.37 23.44
N PRO A 727 23.94 -4.20 23.60
CA PRO A 727 23.96 -5.30 24.55
C PRO A 727 24.04 -6.69 23.87
N ARG A 728 24.86 -7.56 24.45
CA ARG A 728 25.07 -8.97 24.07
C ARG A 728 23.90 -9.88 24.48
N ARG A 729 23.78 -11.01 23.78
CA ARG A 729 22.96 -12.19 24.13
C ARG A 729 23.13 -12.66 25.59
N ARG A 730 22.05 -13.15 26.21
CA ARG A 730 22.03 -14.36 27.07
C ARG A 730 20.72 -15.14 26.87
N MET A 731 20.76 -16.45 27.14
CA MET A 731 19.65 -17.42 26.93
C MET A 731 19.07 -17.94 28.26
N HIS A 732 17.90 -18.59 28.14
CA HIS A 732 17.29 -19.62 29.00
C HIS A 732 16.36 -19.23 30.17
N ALA A 733 15.05 -19.51 29.97
CA ALA A 733 14.12 -20.27 30.84
C ALA A 733 12.80 -20.45 30.04
N ARG A 734 12.40 -21.62 29.52
CA ARG A 734 11.79 -22.81 30.15
C ARG A 734 10.56 -22.56 31.06
N SER A 735 9.37 -22.75 30.44
CA SER A 735 8.14 -23.33 31.03
C SER A 735 7.35 -22.50 32.07
N PRO A 736 6.05 -22.80 32.35
CA PRO A 736 5.28 -23.99 31.97
C PRO A 736 3.94 -23.75 31.23
N ALA A 737 3.31 -24.86 30.84
CA ALA A 737 2.01 -24.91 30.18
C ALA A 737 0.84 -24.54 31.11
N PHE A 738 -0.17 -23.86 30.56
CA PHE A 738 -1.50 -23.76 31.16
C PHE A 738 -2.43 -24.78 30.52
N VAL A 739 -2.81 -25.79 31.31
CA VAL A 739 -3.97 -26.65 31.05
C VAL A 739 -5.21 -25.85 31.42
N ILE A 740 -6.13 -25.65 30.46
CA ILE A 740 -7.50 -25.19 30.77
C ILE A 740 -8.47 -26.31 30.43
N THR A 741 -9.16 -26.77 31.47
CA THR A 741 -10.06 -27.92 31.47
C THR A 741 -11.35 -27.63 30.70
N THR A 742 -11.88 -28.64 30.03
CA THR A 742 -13.18 -28.62 29.35
C THR A 742 -14.35 -28.40 30.31
N LEU A 743 -15.28 -27.51 29.98
CA LEU A 743 -16.63 -27.46 30.56
C LEU A 743 -17.71 -27.38 29.47
N PRO A 744 -18.84 -28.11 29.59
CA PRO A 744 -19.82 -28.23 28.52
C PRO A 744 -20.92 -27.14 28.60
N SER A 745 -21.06 -26.33 27.55
CA SER A 745 -22.17 -25.38 27.44
C SER A 745 -23.25 -25.91 26.50
N LYS A 746 -24.34 -26.45 27.08
CA LYS A 746 -25.57 -26.73 26.34
C LYS A 746 -26.28 -25.41 26.02
N ARG A 747 -26.33 -24.99 24.76
CA ARG A 747 -27.29 -23.97 24.29
C ARG A 747 -28.13 -24.50 23.13
N LYS A 748 -29.44 -24.28 23.22
CA LYS A 748 -30.46 -24.69 22.26
C LYS A 748 -30.41 -23.81 21.00
N PRO A 749 -30.86 -24.29 19.83
CA PRO A 749 -30.92 -23.49 18.62
C PRO A 749 -31.99 -22.39 18.73
N TYR A 750 -31.64 -21.18 18.32
CA TYR A 750 -32.62 -20.12 18.03
C TYR A 750 -33.07 -20.24 16.57
N ALA A 751 -34.38 -20.35 16.36
CA ALA A 751 -34.95 -20.31 15.02
C ALA A 751 -34.86 -18.88 14.45
N ARG A 752 -34.37 -18.76 13.20
CA ARG A 752 -34.46 -17.52 12.43
C ARG A 752 -35.83 -17.44 11.76
N ALA A 753 -36.57 -16.38 12.05
CA ALA A 753 -37.72 -15.99 11.24
C ALA A 753 -37.21 -15.28 9.95
N PRO A 754 -37.74 -15.60 8.76
CA PRO A 754 -37.46 -14.86 7.54
C PRO A 754 -38.34 -13.62 7.44
N LEU A 755 -37.74 -12.47 7.12
CA LEU A 755 -38.48 -11.26 6.75
C LEU A 755 -38.97 -11.37 5.30
N ALA A 756 -40.20 -10.91 5.06
CA ALA A 756 -40.85 -10.96 3.76
C ALA A 756 -40.19 -10.02 2.74
N ARG A 757 -40.27 -10.41 1.46
CA ARG A 757 -40.12 -9.53 0.31
C ARG A 757 -41.26 -9.83 -0.67
N ASP A 758 -41.82 -8.77 -1.24
CA ASP A 758 -43.08 -8.82 -1.96
C ASP A 758 -43.03 -9.68 -3.23
N ARG A 759 -44.12 -10.41 -3.49
CA ARG A 759 -44.38 -11.09 -4.75
C ARG A 759 -45.38 -10.28 -5.56
N ILE A 760 -45.02 -9.97 -6.80
CA ILE A 760 -45.98 -9.56 -7.84
C ILE A 760 -46.66 -10.84 -8.35
N PRO A 761 -48.00 -10.89 -8.44
CA PRO A 761 -48.69 -12.07 -8.96
C PRO A 761 -48.67 -12.10 -10.49
N VAL A 762 -48.41 -13.28 -11.05
CA VAL A 762 -48.69 -13.61 -12.46
C VAL A 762 -49.63 -14.79 -12.44
N ASP A 763 -50.93 -14.50 -12.63
CA ASP A 763 -51.95 -15.54 -12.83
C ASP A 763 -51.87 -16.05 -14.27
N THR A 764 -51.61 -17.34 -14.42
CA THR A 764 -51.85 -18.06 -15.68
C THR A 764 -52.35 -19.46 -15.38
N ASP A 765 -53.66 -19.57 -15.08
CA ASP A 765 -54.34 -20.85 -14.84
C ASP A 765 -54.33 -21.72 -16.10
N ALA A 766 -53.45 -22.73 -16.11
CA ALA A 766 -53.37 -23.77 -17.14
C ALA A 766 -53.66 -25.16 -16.54
N ALA A 767 -54.77 -25.30 -15.81
CA ALA A 767 -55.14 -26.55 -15.12
C ALA A 767 -56.66 -26.76 -14.96
N SER A 768 -57.44 -26.79 -16.06
CA SER A 768 -58.87 -27.17 -16.01
C SER A 768 -59.38 -28.01 -17.20
N LEU A 769 -58.48 -28.73 -17.89
CA LEU A 769 -58.82 -29.50 -19.11
C LEU A 769 -59.08 -31.00 -18.92
N PHE A 770 -59.12 -31.50 -17.69
CA PHE A 770 -59.53 -32.89 -17.38
C PHE A 770 -60.59 -32.91 -16.27
N GLY A 771 -61.76 -32.36 -16.59
CA GLY A 771 -62.98 -32.53 -15.82
C GLY A 771 -63.69 -33.83 -16.21
N ASP A 772 -63.71 -34.78 -15.28
CA ASP A 772 -64.35 -36.09 -15.40
C ASP A 772 -65.88 -35.96 -15.30
N ASP A 773 -66.60 -36.29 -16.38
CA ASP A 773 -68.03 -36.64 -16.29
C ASP A 773 -68.50 -37.39 -17.55
N SER A 774 -68.65 -38.72 -17.44
CA SER A 774 -69.29 -39.56 -18.46
C SER A 774 -70.10 -40.67 -17.82
N ARG A 775 -71.12 -40.26 -17.07
CA ARG A 775 -72.13 -41.16 -16.51
C ARG A 775 -73.13 -41.57 -17.59
N ALA A 776 -72.94 -42.78 -18.11
CA ALA A 776 -73.75 -43.32 -19.20
C ALA A 776 -75.26 -43.30 -18.91
N THR A 777 -76.03 -42.61 -19.76
CA THR A 777 -77.49 -42.67 -19.79
C THR A 777 -77.90 -42.98 -21.24
N PRO A 778 -78.63 -44.07 -21.53
CA PRO A 778 -78.91 -44.47 -22.91
C PRO A 778 -79.98 -43.57 -23.55
N PRO A 779 -79.78 -43.06 -24.79
CA PRO A 779 -80.79 -42.28 -25.46
C PRO A 779 -81.94 -43.17 -25.94
N ARG A 780 -83.18 -42.82 -25.57
CA ARG A 780 -84.38 -43.29 -26.26
C ARG A 780 -84.36 -42.74 -27.69
N ALA A 781 -84.80 -43.54 -28.65
CA ALA A 781 -84.95 -43.11 -30.04
C ALA A 781 -85.95 -41.94 -30.14
N PRO A 782 -85.58 -40.81 -30.78
CA PRO A 782 -86.53 -39.75 -31.10
C PRO A 782 -87.31 -40.11 -32.36
N GLN A 783 -88.63 -40.21 -32.24
CA GLN A 783 -89.55 -40.11 -33.37
C GLN A 783 -89.88 -38.63 -33.58
N ASP A 784 -89.23 -37.97 -34.54
CA ASP A 784 -89.91 -37.20 -35.60
C ASP A 784 -88.92 -36.43 -36.48
N LEU A 785 -89.23 -36.33 -37.77
CA LEU A 785 -88.36 -35.69 -38.78
C LEU A 785 -88.47 -34.16 -38.81
N ALA A 786 -89.43 -33.57 -38.07
CA ALA A 786 -89.65 -32.13 -38.03
C ALA A 786 -88.56 -31.38 -37.24
N ASP A 787 -88.19 -31.85 -36.04
CA ASP A 787 -87.23 -31.19 -35.14
C ASP A 787 -85.82 -31.06 -35.76
N LEU A 788 -85.45 -31.93 -36.70
CA LEU A 788 -84.15 -31.87 -37.37
C LEU A 788 -83.96 -30.61 -38.21
N SER A 789 -85.02 -30.02 -38.78
CA SER A 789 -84.89 -28.81 -39.62
C SER A 789 -84.59 -27.57 -38.77
N ASP A 790 -85.26 -27.41 -37.63
CA ASP A 790 -85.03 -26.31 -36.70
C ASP A 790 -83.67 -26.43 -36.01
N ILE A 791 -83.25 -27.63 -35.60
CA ILE A 791 -81.90 -27.88 -35.05
C ILE A 791 -80.81 -27.50 -36.06
N VAL A 792 -80.98 -27.85 -37.35
CA VAL A 792 -80.04 -27.48 -38.42
C VAL A 792 -80.06 -25.97 -38.69
N GLY A 793 -81.23 -25.32 -38.68
CA GLY A 793 -81.36 -23.87 -38.83
C GLY A 793 -80.67 -23.09 -37.71
N ASP A 794 -80.84 -23.53 -36.46
CA ASP A 794 -80.20 -22.93 -35.30
C ASP A 794 -78.69 -23.18 -35.27
N PHE A 795 -78.24 -24.36 -35.72
CA PHE A 795 -76.81 -24.64 -35.89
C PHE A 795 -76.16 -23.68 -36.90
N HIS A 796 -76.79 -23.44 -38.06
CA HIS A 796 -76.28 -22.48 -39.04
C HIS A 796 -76.23 -21.05 -38.48
N ARG A 797 -77.30 -20.58 -37.80
CA ARG A 797 -77.31 -19.25 -37.17
C ARG A 797 -76.18 -19.08 -36.14
N ARG A 798 -75.88 -20.12 -35.34
CA ARG A 798 -74.77 -20.12 -34.38
C ARG A 798 -73.40 -20.15 -35.05
N MET A 799 -73.26 -20.90 -36.15
CA MET A 799 -72.03 -20.94 -36.95
C MET A 799 -71.74 -19.60 -37.63
N ASP A 800 -72.74 -18.96 -38.24
CA ASP A 800 -72.60 -17.63 -38.86
C ASP A 800 -72.30 -16.53 -37.83
N GLY A 801 -72.82 -16.67 -36.61
CA GLY A 801 -72.46 -15.81 -35.48
C GLY A 801 -71.00 -15.98 -35.07
N ARG A 802 -70.53 -17.23 -34.96
CA ARG A 802 -69.12 -17.55 -34.67
C ARG A 802 -68.17 -17.06 -35.76
N VAL A 803 -68.48 -17.29 -37.03
CA VAL A 803 -67.65 -16.82 -38.16
C VAL A 803 -67.52 -15.29 -38.15
N ARG A 804 -68.62 -14.55 -37.91
CA ARG A 804 -68.57 -13.09 -37.77
C ARG A 804 -67.78 -12.62 -36.55
N ALA A 805 -67.87 -13.34 -35.42
CA ALA A 805 -67.05 -13.04 -34.23
C ALA A 805 -65.55 -13.28 -34.48
N ILE A 806 -65.18 -14.35 -35.18
CA ILE A 806 -63.79 -14.66 -35.57
C ILE A 806 -63.26 -13.61 -36.55
N GLN A 807 -64.06 -13.20 -37.54
CA GLN A 807 -63.68 -12.15 -38.49
C GLN A 807 -63.46 -10.79 -37.82
N THR A 808 -64.29 -10.41 -36.84
CA THR A 808 -64.08 -9.16 -36.08
C THR A 808 -62.90 -9.26 -35.11
N HIS A 809 -62.59 -10.43 -34.55
CA HIS A 809 -61.37 -10.68 -33.79
C HIS A 809 -60.11 -10.46 -34.65
N HIS A 810 -60.01 -11.16 -35.79
CA HIS A 810 -58.88 -11.01 -36.71
C HIS A 810 -58.78 -9.63 -37.38
N ALA A 811 -59.85 -8.83 -37.40
CA ALA A 811 -59.77 -7.43 -37.81
C ALA A 811 -59.12 -6.56 -36.73
N ARG A 812 -59.45 -6.80 -35.44
CA ARG A 812 -58.84 -6.10 -34.30
C ARG A 812 -57.38 -6.49 -34.11
N GLU A 813 -57.04 -7.77 -34.21
CA GLU A 813 -55.64 -8.24 -34.14
C GLU A 813 -54.77 -7.62 -35.25
N ARG A 814 -55.29 -7.54 -36.48
CA ARG A 814 -54.56 -6.88 -37.58
C ARG A 814 -54.38 -5.38 -37.36
N GLY A 815 -55.35 -4.69 -36.77
CA GLY A 815 -55.20 -3.29 -36.36
C GLY A 815 -54.11 -3.13 -35.30
N ALA A 816 -54.19 -3.90 -34.21
CA ALA A 816 -53.20 -3.86 -33.13
C ALA A 816 -51.77 -4.17 -33.62
N LEU A 817 -51.59 -5.18 -34.49
CA LEU A 817 -50.29 -5.50 -35.08
C LEU A 817 -49.80 -4.42 -36.06
N GLN A 818 -50.69 -3.71 -36.76
CA GLN A 818 -50.30 -2.56 -37.59
C GLN A 818 -49.86 -1.37 -36.75
N ASP A 819 -50.54 -1.08 -35.64
CA ASP A 819 -50.17 -0.03 -34.69
C ASP A 819 -48.83 -0.37 -33.99
N GLU A 820 -48.62 -1.62 -33.60
CA GLU A 820 -47.36 -2.11 -33.02
C GLU A 820 -46.20 -2.03 -34.03
N LEU A 821 -46.42 -2.40 -35.30
CA LEU A 821 -45.43 -2.26 -36.37
C LEU A 821 -45.09 -0.78 -36.63
N ALA A 822 -46.09 0.10 -36.64
CA ALA A 822 -45.89 1.55 -36.80
C ALA A 822 -45.07 2.13 -35.63
N HIS A 823 -45.36 1.70 -34.40
CA HIS A 823 -44.59 2.09 -33.22
C HIS A 823 -43.14 1.58 -33.29
N ALA A 824 -42.92 0.32 -33.67
CA ALA A 824 -41.59 -0.27 -33.85
C ALA A 824 -40.78 0.44 -34.96
N HIS A 825 -41.42 0.88 -36.04
CA HIS A 825 -40.74 1.69 -37.06
C HIS A 825 -40.36 3.09 -36.55
N ALA A 826 -41.19 3.72 -35.71
CA ALA A 826 -40.87 5.01 -35.10
C ALA A 826 -39.68 4.91 -34.14
N THR A 827 -39.64 3.90 -33.26
CA THR A 827 -38.51 3.69 -32.34
C THR A 827 -37.22 3.33 -33.07
N VAL A 828 -37.28 2.54 -34.16
CA VAL A 828 -36.09 2.29 -35.00
C VAL A 828 -35.58 3.57 -35.69
N ALA A 829 -36.46 4.49 -36.09
CA ALA A 829 -36.05 5.77 -36.65
C ALA A 829 -35.36 6.67 -35.59
N GLU A 830 -35.90 6.72 -34.38
CA GLU A 830 -35.31 7.44 -33.24
C GLU A 830 -33.94 6.86 -32.84
N LEU A 831 -33.84 5.53 -32.75
CA LEU A 831 -32.58 4.84 -32.45
C LEU A 831 -31.52 5.08 -33.53
N ARG A 832 -31.90 5.17 -34.81
CA ARG A 832 -30.97 5.57 -35.89
C ARG A 832 -30.51 7.03 -35.77
N GLY A 833 -31.42 7.95 -35.42
CA GLY A 833 -31.07 9.35 -35.18
C GLY A 833 -30.09 9.53 -34.01
N THR A 834 -30.33 8.83 -32.91
CA THR A 834 -29.43 8.84 -31.74
C THR A 834 -28.09 8.14 -32.03
N LEU A 835 -28.06 7.06 -32.82
CA LEU A 835 -26.81 6.43 -33.27
C LEU A 835 -25.95 7.41 -34.08
N ALA A 836 -26.52 8.06 -35.09
CA ALA A 836 -25.80 9.02 -35.94
C ALA A 836 -25.23 10.19 -35.12
N ALA A 837 -25.99 10.72 -34.15
CA ALA A 837 -25.50 11.75 -33.24
C ALA A 837 -24.34 11.24 -32.35
N LYS A 838 -24.36 9.96 -31.93
CA LYS A 838 -23.25 9.37 -31.18
C LYS A 838 -22.00 9.18 -32.06
N GLU A 839 -22.15 8.72 -33.29
CA GLU A 839 -21.06 8.59 -34.27
C GLU A 839 -20.39 9.96 -34.53
N GLU A 840 -21.16 11.03 -34.69
CA GLU A 840 -20.60 12.39 -34.82
C GLU A 840 -19.81 12.81 -33.56
N THR A 841 -20.34 12.57 -32.35
CA THR A 841 -19.61 12.88 -31.12
C THR A 841 -18.34 12.04 -30.93
N LEU A 842 -18.31 10.81 -31.45
CA LEU A 842 -17.10 9.97 -31.46
C LEU A 842 -16.06 10.54 -32.43
N ALA A 843 -16.45 10.88 -33.66
CA ALA A 843 -15.54 11.46 -34.66
C ALA A 843 -14.94 12.82 -34.22
N VAL A 844 -15.68 13.63 -33.45
CA VAL A 844 -15.14 14.85 -32.82
C VAL A 844 -14.16 14.50 -31.70
N ARG A 845 -14.44 13.46 -30.90
CA ARG A 845 -13.56 13.01 -29.81
C ARG A 845 -12.27 12.38 -30.33
N GLU A 846 -12.32 11.65 -31.45
CA GLU A 846 -11.16 11.04 -32.12
C GLU A 846 -10.19 12.12 -32.61
N ARG A 847 -10.68 13.13 -33.35
CA ARG A 847 -9.84 14.29 -33.74
C ARG A 847 -9.21 15.00 -32.54
N ALA A 848 -9.97 15.18 -31.46
CA ALA A 848 -9.45 15.77 -30.22
C ALA A 848 -8.46 14.88 -29.45
N LEU A 849 -8.35 13.59 -29.78
CA LEU A 849 -7.30 12.70 -29.30
C LEU A 849 -6.08 12.75 -30.23
N GLU A 850 -6.28 12.78 -31.56
CA GLU A 850 -5.20 12.96 -32.55
C GLU A 850 -4.41 14.26 -32.31
N ASP A 851 -5.12 15.39 -32.08
CA ASP A 851 -4.52 16.67 -31.71
C ASP A 851 -3.70 16.57 -30.42
N LYS A 852 -4.20 15.81 -29.42
CA LYS A 852 -3.47 15.60 -28.15
C LYS A 852 -2.23 14.76 -28.36
N ASP A 853 -2.30 13.68 -29.14
CA ASP A 853 -1.17 12.82 -29.44
C ASP A 853 -0.08 13.56 -30.23
N GLU A 854 -0.45 14.51 -31.09
CA GLU A 854 0.51 15.43 -31.73
C GLU A 854 1.19 16.34 -30.70
N THR A 855 0.42 16.94 -29.77
CA THR A 855 1.03 17.76 -28.69
C THR A 855 1.89 16.97 -27.72
N LEU A 856 1.59 15.68 -27.49
CA LEU A 856 2.42 14.78 -26.70
C LEU A 856 3.72 14.45 -27.44
N ARG A 857 3.65 14.08 -28.73
CA ARG A 857 4.84 13.84 -29.56
C ARG A 857 5.76 15.07 -29.63
N ALA A 858 5.21 16.27 -29.71
CA ALA A 858 5.98 17.51 -29.63
C ALA A 858 6.67 17.70 -28.26
N ARG A 859 5.97 17.40 -27.14
CA ARG A 859 6.55 17.47 -25.79
C ARG A 859 7.64 16.43 -25.54
N ASP A 860 7.47 15.20 -26.02
CA ASP A 860 8.49 14.15 -25.94
C ASP A 860 9.76 14.53 -26.72
N GLY A 861 9.61 15.25 -27.84
CA GLY A 861 10.71 15.89 -28.56
C GLY A 861 11.53 16.81 -27.65
N VAL A 862 10.87 17.76 -26.98
CA VAL A 862 11.50 18.71 -26.05
C VAL A 862 12.11 18.01 -24.83
N ILE A 863 11.44 17.01 -24.26
CA ILE A 863 11.96 16.24 -23.11
C ILE A 863 13.25 15.50 -23.48
N ARG A 864 13.34 14.94 -24.69
CA ARG A 864 14.55 14.29 -25.20
C ARG A 864 15.70 15.27 -25.37
N GLU A 865 15.45 16.45 -25.96
CA GLU A 865 16.46 17.51 -26.11
C GLU A 865 16.99 17.99 -24.75
N LEU A 866 16.09 18.23 -23.78
CA LEU A 866 16.47 18.58 -22.40
C LEU A 866 17.27 17.47 -21.71
N SER A 867 16.90 16.21 -21.93
CA SER A 867 17.62 15.04 -21.37
C SER A 867 19.03 14.89 -21.95
N GLU A 868 19.22 15.19 -23.24
CA GLU A 868 20.54 15.19 -23.88
C GLU A 868 21.40 16.36 -23.39
N ALA A 869 20.81 17.55 -23.23
CA ALA A 869 21.48 18.71 -22.65
C ALA A 869 21.91 18.45 -21.19
N LEU A 870 21.08 17.80 -20.38
CA LEU A 870 21.39 17.46 -18.99
C LEU A 870 22.52 16.42 -18.91
N ARG A 871 22.49 15.37 -19.73
CA ARG A 871 23.60 14.40 -19.88
C ARG A 871 24.91 15.03 -20.38
N LEU A 872 24.84 16.17 -21.07
CA LEU A 872 26.03 16.93 -21.47
C LEU A 872 26.57 17.76 -20.30
N GLN A 873 25.69 18.34 -19.47
CA GLN A 873 26.08 19.03 -18.24
C GLN A 873 26.67 18.08 -17.19
N GLU A 874 26.09 16.91 -16.98
CA GLU A 874 26.63 15.86 -16.08
C GLU A 874 28.06 15.48 -16.47
N ARG A 875 28.30 15.13 -17.74
CA ARG A 875 29.64 14.81 -18.24
C ARG A 875 30.63 15.97 -18.09
N ARG A 876 30.18 17.22 -18.15
CA ARG A 876 31.00 18.41 -17.88
C ARG A 876 31.31 18.56 -16.38
N ALA A 877 30.35 18.27 -15.50
CA ALA A 877 30.53 18.29 -14.06
C ALA A 877 31.52 17.20 -13.60
N ASP A 878 31.37 15.96 -14.09
CA ASP A 878 32.30 14.85 -13.84
C ASP A 878 33.74 15.21 -14.26
N GLY A 879 33.90 15.84 -15.43
CA GLY A 879 35.19 16.31 -15.92
C GLY A 879 35.82 17.36 -14.99
N LEU A 880 35.04 18.36 -14.55
CA LEU A 880 35.49 19.38 -13.59
C LEU A 880 35.84 18.77 -12.23
N GLN A 881 35.06 17.81 -11.73
CA GLN A 881 35.33 17.12 -10.47
C GLN A 881 36.63 16.28 -10.54
N ALA A 882 36.88 15.61 -11.67
CA ALA A 882 38.13 14.89 -11.91
C ALA A 882 39.34 15.83 -11.93
N ASP A 883 39.22 17.02 -12.53
CA ASP A 883 40.29 18.02 -12.56
C ASP A 883 40.53 18.70 -11.21
N ILE A 884 39.49 18.95 -10.41
CA ILE A 884 39.63 19.38 -9.01
C ILE A 884 40.42 18.34 -8.22
N LYS A 885 40.05 17.06 -8.28
CA LYS A 885 40.75 15.98 -7.58
C LYS A 885 42.22 15.86 -8.01
N ARG A 886 42.52 16.00 -9.31
CA ARG A 886 43.90 16.04 -9.83
C ARG A 886 44.69 17.23 -9.27
N LYS A 887 44.05 18.38 -9.06
CA LYS A 887 44.68 19.57 -8.46
C LYS A 887 44.96 19.36 -6.97
N GLU A 888 43.99 18.85 -6.22
CA GLU A 888 44.15 18.49 -4.80
C GLU A 888 45.28 17.47 -4.57
N GLU A 889 45.37 16.44 -5.41
CA GLU A 889 46.47 15.47 -5.36
C GLU A 889 47.85 16.10 -5.64
N ARG A 890 47.94 17.08 -6.55
CA ARG A 890 49.18 17.84 -6.79
C ARG A 890 49.54 18.71 -5.59
N GLU A 891 48.59 19.45 -5.03
CA GLU A 891 48.79 20.29 -3.84
C GLU A 891 49.15 19.46 -2.59
N LYS A 892 48.59 18.25 -2.45
CA LYS A 892 48.96 17.31 -1.39
C LYS A 892 50.42 16.86 -1.53
N ARG A 893 50.83 16.40 -2.73
CA ARG A 893 52.22 16.01 -3.01
C ARG A 893 53.20 17.17 -2.80
N GLN A 894 52.80 18.40 -3.12
CA GLN A 894 53.61 19.60 -2.87
C GLN A 894 53.77 19.87 -1.36
N ARG A 895 52.68 19.77 -0.57
CA ARG A 895 52.73 19.89 0.89
C ARG A 895 53.60 18.81 1.54
N GLU A 896 53.51 17.57 1.08
CA GLU A 896 54.34 16.46 1.57
C GLU A 896 55.84 16.69 1.30
N ARG A 897 56.19 17.18 0.09
CA ARG A 897 57.57 17.57 -0.24
C ARG A 897 58.09 18.69 0.69
N LEU A 898 57.37 19.80 0.78
CA LEU A 898 57.76 20.94 1.62
C LEU A 898 57.89 20.53 3.11
N HIS A 899 57.02 19.65 3.60
CA HIS A 899 57.12 19.13 4.97
C HIS A 899 58.36 18.23 5.16
N SER A 900 58.70 17.40 4.17
CA SER A 900 59.91 16.58 4.22
C SER A 900 61.20 17.41 4.15
N GLU A 901 61.21 18.49 3.36
CA GLU A 901 62.31 19.45 3.26
C GLU A 901 62.47 20.22 4.58
N ALA A 902 61.38 20.74 5.15
CA ALA A 902 61.38 21.42 6.44
C ALA A 902 61.91 20.50 7.57
N LYS A 903 61.48 19.24 7.61
CA LYS A 903 61.99 18.25 8.58
C LYS A 903 63.48 17.93 8.36
N SER A 904 63.94 17.86 7.11
CA SER A 904 65.36 17.69 6.77
C SER A 904 66.22 18.89 7.18
N ILE A 905 65.69 20.11 7.09
CA ILE A 905 66.36 21.33 7.56
C ILE A 905 66.40 21.35 9.10
N GLN A 906 65.28 21.03 9.75
CA GLN A 906 65.20 20.96 11.21
C GLN A 906 66.17 19.92 11.80
N GLN A 907 66.28 18.74 11.18
CA GLN A 907 67.25 17.72 11.60
C GLN A 907 68.69 18.24 11.44
N ARG A 908 69.05 18.82 10.30
CA ARG A 908 70.39 19.39 10.07
C ARG A 908 70.75 20.50 11.08
N LEU A 909 69.77 21.32 11.47
CA LEU A 909 69.96 22.32 12.54
C LEU A 909 70.17 21.66 13.90
N LEU A 910 69.38 20.64 14.26
CA LEU A 910 69.57 19.88 15.50
C LEU A 910 70.93 19.18 15.55
N ASP A 911 71.38 18.59 14.45
CA ASP A 911 72.69 17.94 14.35
C ASP A 911 73.83 18.97 14.48
N MET A 912 73.67 20.17 13.89
CA MET A 912 74.60 21.29 14.11
C MET A 912 74.65 21.76 15.57
N PHE A 913 73.49 21.94 16.21
CA PHE A 913 73.43 22.35 17.62
C PHE A 913 74.01 21.28 18.54
N ARG A 914 73.78 19.99 18.26
CA ARG A 914 74.40 18.89 19.00
C ARG A 914 75.92 18.88 18.83
N ALA A 915 76.41 18.99 17.60
CA ALA A 915 77.86 19.07 17.33
C ALA A 915 78.53 20.32 17.94
N GLN A 916 77.77 21.38 18.22
CA GLN A 916 78.23 22.53 18.99
C GLN A 916 78.20 22.23 20.51
N SER A 917 77.12 21.65 21.03
CA SER A 917 77.00 21.23 22.43
C SER A 917 78.08 20.23 22.83
N GLU A 918 78.36 19.22 22.00
CA GLU A 918 79.42 18.22 22.23
C GLU A 918 80.82 18.87 22.25
N ARG A 919 81.02 19.96 21.51
CA ARG A 919 82.26 20.77 21.61
C ARG A 919 82.32 21.56 22.91
N GLU A 920 81.21 22.15 23.34
CA GLU A 920 81.12 22.91 24.59
C GLU A 920 81.25 21.98 25.83
N GLU A 921 80.65 20.78 25.80
CA GLU A 921 80.81 19.75 26.83
C GLU A 921 82.23 19.17 26.84
N SER A 922 82.88 18.93 25.68
CA SER A 922 84.28 18.48 25.64
C SER A 922 85.28 19.49 26.24
N VAL A 923 84.87 20.75 26.40
CA VAL A 923 85.65 21.81 27.10
C VAL A 923 85.36 21.82 28.61
N LEU A 924 84.21 21.30 29.05
CA LEU A 924 83.80 21.23 30.46
C LEU A 924 84.20 19.91 31.13
N GLU A 925 84.22 18.79 30.40
CA GLU A 925 84.50 17.45 30.93
C GLU A 925 85.96 17.21 31.35
N VAL A 926 86.83 18.22 31.18
CA VAL A 926 88.22 18.23 31.69
C VAL A 926 88.28 18.66 33.18
N VAL A 927 87.18 19.20 33.74
CA VAL A 927 87.15 19.77 35.10
C VAL A 927 85.95 19.27 35.91
N ASN A 928 85.96 17.97 36.26
CA ASN A 928 85.55 17.46 37.59
C ASN A 928 85.61 15.92 37.65
N LEU A 929 86.65 15.39 38.30
CA LEU A 929 86.72 14.00 38.77
C LEU A 929 86.99 14.02 40.28
N GLY A 930 86.14 13.37 41.07
CA GLY A 930 86.34 13.18 42.49
C GLY A 930 85.10 12.68 43.22
N ASP A 931 85.16 11.42 43.66
CA ASP A 931 84.58 10.85 44.89
C ASP A 931 83.04 10.93 45.12
N THR A 932 82.35 9.94 45.71
CA THR A 932 82.76 8.74 46.47
C THR A 932 81.65 7.67 46.45
N ASP A 933 81.95 6.45 46.93
CA ASP A 933 80.96 5.43 47.32
C ASP A 933 79.93 5.95 48.35
N ASP A 934 78.67 5.46 48.32
CA ASP A 934 78.17 4.49 49.32
C ASP A 934 76.73 4.00 49.05
N LYS A 935 76.59 2.67 49.18
CA LYS A 935 75.58 1.84 49.88
C LYS A 935 74.10 2.21 50.19
N ASP A 936 73.36 1.09 50.25
CA ASP A 936 72.26 0.66 51.13
C ASP A 936 70.79 1.14 50.93
N ASP A 937 69.95 0.09 50.79
CA ASP A 937 68.64 -0.18 51.41
C ASP A 937 67.31 0.53 51.06
N GLU A 938 66.27 -0.29 51.31
CA GLU A 938 64.84 -0.13 51.11
C GLU A 938 64.22 1.13 51.71
N TYR A 939 63.16 1.66 51.08
CA TYR A 939 61.99 2.17 51.80
C TYR A 939 60.71 2.12 50.95
N GLU A 940 59.68 1.44 51.43
CA GLU A 940 58.28 1.70 51.06
C GLU A 940 57.82 2.98 51.79
N VAL A 941 57.23 3.95 51.09
CA VAL A 941 56.33 4.95 51.69
C VAL A 941 55.15 5.24 50.76
N GLU A 942 53.97 5.33 51.37
CA GLU A 942 52.68 5.56 50.73
C GLU A 942 52.44 7.03 50.34
N GLY A 943 51.47 7.24 49.43
CA GLY A 943 50.53 8.38 49.52
C GLY A 943 50.97 9.70 48.90
N GLY A 944 50.04 10.36 48.19
CA GLY A 944 50.29 11.69 47.63
C GLY A 944 49.37 12.04 46.46
N GLU A 945 48.23 12.64 46.80
CA GLU A 945 47.21 13.16 45.89
C GLU A 945 47.73 14.06 44.76
N GLY A 946 46.98 14.12 43.65
CA GLY A 946 46.61 15.42 43.09
C GLY A 946 46.87 15.73 41.61
N SER A 947 45.89 16.41 41.02
CA SER A 947 45.96 17.28 39.83
C SER A 947 46.10 16.65 38.42
N SER A 948 44.97 16.70 37.70
CA SER A 948 44.78 17.38 36.40
C SER A 948 45.97 17.56 35.44
N PRO A 949 45.78 17.17 34.16
CA PRO A 949 46.39 17.87 33.04
C PRO A 949 45.33 18.51 32.11
N VAL A 950 44.94 19.75 32.40
CA VAL A 950 44.31 20.63 31.41
C VAL A 950 45.39 21.40 30.65
N SER A 951 45.50 21.11 29.35
CA SER A 951 45.97 21.99 28.27
C SER A 951 47.37 22.64 28.37
N LYS A 952 48.22 22.36 27.36
CA LYS A 952 48.67 23.39 26.39
C LYS A 952 49.63 22.82 25.32
N ARG A 953 49.15 22.75 24.08
CA ARG A 953 49.95 22.73 22.84
C ARG A 953 49.04 23.28 21.73
N ALA A 954 49.39 24.31 20.96
CA ALA A 954 50.49 25.28 21.07
C ALA A 954 50.03 26.65 20.51
N ARG A 955 50.72 27.72 20.91
CA ARG A 955 50.88 28.95 20.11
C ARG A 955 52.34 28.99 19.63
N LEU A 956 52.59 29.74 18.55
CA LEU A 956 53.88 29.93 17.87
C LEU A 956 54.31 28.66 17.12
N LEU A 957 54.15 28.57 15.80
CA LEU A 957 54.34 29.58 14.76
C LEU A 957 53.07 29.90 13.95
#